data_AF-A0A059F5M4-F1
#
_entry.id   AF-A0A059F5M4-F1
#
_cell.length_a   1.000
_cell.length_b   1.000
_cell.length_c   1.000
_cell.angle_alpha   90.00
_cell.angle_beta   90.00
_cell.angle_gamma   90.00
#
_symmetry.space_group_name_H-M   'P 1'
#
loop_
_entity.id
_entity.type
_entity.pdbx_description
1 polymer ?
#
loop_
_entity_poly.entity_id
_entity_poly.type
_entity_poly.pdbx_seq_one_letter_code
_entity_poly.pdbx_strand_id
1 'polypeptide(L)'
;MNESDFVTFEKKIYSDLVSLTKEDKQLAEQFDNEEYSLCDTLDSQERIITMVEYLIEKNSGLLEKSTLEYLFKILQTQNKYFSRIIKIFKEAENSFVNELTKNYLESNQNINKMLLNIAVLNKDTKVCRNKEISDFLLMSTDFTTYNFIKSYIHSLELPCLEILLERLLQRNKNIYFYKIFTELNLKLKQKNMSLMDEEIEQDEDYVAFIFSLMVDEESIVYGFDKLYRFDYFNSLYSAIKSLIKLNRFEDKLMLPEDESFMELLLNVNHKLTNQNVLLNNKKIKQTAISLVENYFDLLSVKISLSMKSIIYKTLKNLRREEEITKKIAEFLLTDYVQKVAYLDFEQERIENEFNCTSSFLDLVSEYKHKKTKEFCFYVLTSECPTIIKSVIKIFEIERYKIENGLIYKHIKAACLKDDSVIDVLLNYCVNLKFVLRSVDLTRVIMSKESLLFFDYVKLFDDFSIYLNNDFLKRLSDNRSLGLQSLLSMKNVSDFVLKNKNYFNALVKTEKDIEIQKLIVNLYNRITSFTKMHSFSFTDESQVLLPKVYFSGLFKLFSKALIHSHINNKPVKKMFVLEELIVSEDDLKEYVDYLKVQVILGIQIKVNELIRNYSGKYIDDLIGFCRSYGYKINFDSLSLRSRIYENRKDNELFIKNYESVDKFTKFALHKTIDLNELSINSIHKKEFERILKNELNLLKIEGINSEENLLLFKSALNLLLVLDNIDSIVKLIDEFNNIPTEFNELLIKISIKNLCNGGNRYFKHVLRKGPYELQVKYLLMLYLRNLWNNEMHYWLAELKTKLHNSSDLDYLCRNISNN
;
A
#
# COMPACT_ATOMS: atom_id res chain seq x y z
N MET A 1 62.71 -52.31 6.82
CA MET A 1 63.25 -52.45 8.20
C MET A 1 63.56 -53.91 8.41
N ASN A 2 64.36 -54.25 9.41
CA ASN A 2 64.67 -55.65 9.72
C ASN A 2 63.75 -56.14 10.85
N GLU A 3 63.59 -57.45 10.99
CA GLU A 3 62.79 -58.07 12.07
C GLU A 3 63.21 -57.58 13.47
N SER A 4 64.48 -57.20 13.68
CA SER A 4 64.95 -56.65 14.96
C SER A 4 64.33 -55.28 15.28
N ASP A 5 64.04 -54.47 14.27
CA ASP A 5 63.41 -53.16 14.45
C ASP A 5 61.90 -53.32 14.69
N PHE A 6 61.31 -54.41 14.20
CA PHE A 6 59.90 -54.76 14.37
C PHE A 6 59.59 -55.27 15.78
N VAL A 7 60.42 -56.16 16.33
CA VAL A 7 60.27 -56.66 17.72
C VAL A 7 60.47 -55.53 18.76
N THR A 8 61.29 -54.53 18.43
CA THR A 8 61.49 -53.34 19.27
C THR A 8 60.31 -52.36 19.18
N PHE A 9 59.62 -52.33 18.04
CA PHE A 9 58.40 -51.56 17.81
C PHE A 9 57.18 -52.18 18.53
N GLU A 10 57.05 -53.51 18.47
CA GLU A 10 55.98 -54.29 19.11
C GLU A 10 56.02 -54.19 20.65
N LYS A 11 57.21 -54.29 21.25
CA LYS A 11 57.39 -54.13 22.71
C LYS A 11 57.10 -52.73 23.23
N LYS A 12 57.25 -51.71 22.38
CA LYS A 12 57.02 -50.30 22.75
C LYS A 12 55.54 -49.95 22.70
N ILE A 13 54.81 -50.46 21.70
CA ILE A 13 53.35 -50.36 21.65
C ILE A 13 52.71 -51.11 22.82
N TYR A 14 53.20 -52.32 23.15
CA TYR A 14 52.74 -53.06 24.32
C TYR A 14 53.01 -52.35 25.64
N SER A 15 54.15 -51.66 25.83
CA SER A 15 54.41 -50.92 27.08
C SER A 15 53.56 -49.66 27.23
N ASP A 16 53.26 -49.00 26.12
CA ASP A 16 52.47 -47.77 26.10
C ASP A 16 50.95 -48.05 26.26
N LEU A 17 50.51 -49.30 26.03
CA LEU A 17 49.14 -49.80 26.26
C LEU A 17 48.85 -50.25 27.72
N VAL A 18 49.83 -50.26 28.63
CA VAL A 18 49.68 -50.80 30.01
C VAL A 18 48.86 -49.91 30.97
N SER A 19 48.29 -48.80 30.52
CA SER A 19 47.51 -47.90 31.39
C SER A 19 46.00 -48.18 31.47
N LEU A 20 45.50 -49.27 30.88
CA LEU A 20 44.07 -49.59 30.86
C LEU A 20 43.63 -50.63 31.91
N THR A 21 42.36 -50.49 32.28
CA THR A 21 41.69 -51.06 33.45
C THR A 21 41.56 -52.59 33.42
N LYS A 22 41.23 -53.19 34.58
CA LYS A 22 41.17 -54.65 34.79
C LYS A 22 40.15 -55.36 33.87
N GLU A 23 39.17 -54.64 33.36
CA GLU A 23 38.16 -55.12 32.40
C GLU A 23 38.73 -55.23 30.97
N ASP A 24 39.67 -54.36 30.59
CA ASP A 24 40.30 -54.38 29.26
C ASP A 24 41.32 -55.53 29.13
N LYS A 25 41.93 -55.95 30.24
CA LYS A 25 42.81 -57.14 30.30
C LYS A 25 42.03 -58.44 30.06
N GLN A 26 40.78 -58.54 30.51
CA GLN A 26 39.94 -59.72 30.28
C GLN A 26 39.44 -59.81 28.83
N LEU A 27 39.25 -58.67 28.17
CA LEU A 27 38.92 -58.58 26.74
C LEU A 27 40.11 -58.92 25.83
N ALA A 28 41.33 -58.56 26.25
CA ALA A 28 42.56 -58.91 25.54
C ALA A 28 42.89 -60.42 25.61
N GLU A 29 42.73 -61.05 26.79
CA GLU A 29 42.91 -62.50 26.95
C GLU A 29 41.87 -63.34 26.17
N GLN A 30 40.70 -62.76 25.83
CA GLN A 30 39.70 -63.42 24.99
C GLN A 30 40.07 -63.43 23.50
N PHE A 31 40.91 -62.52 23.01
CA PHE A 31 41.29 -62.52 21.59
C PHE A 31 42.50 -63.40 21.28
N ASP A 32 43.33 -63.70 22.28
CA ASP A 32 44.47 -64.63 22.13
C ASP A 32 44.06 -66.06 21.74
N ASN A 33 42.78 -66.44 21.90
CA ASN A 33 42.37 -67.84 21.73
C ASN A 33 41.50 -68.17 20.50
N GLU A 34 41.01 -67.20 19.71
CA GLU A 34 40.07 -67.54 18.61
C GLU A 34 40.52 -67.20 17.17
N GLU A 35 41.52 -66.33 16.92
CA GLU A 35 41.86 -65.94 15.53
C GLU A 35 43.36 -65.86 15.16
N TYR A 36 44.25 -66.56 15.88
CA TYR A 36 45.68 -66.56 15.53
C TYR A 36 46.08 -67.42 14.31
N SER A 37 45.15 -68.12 13.63
CA SER A 37 45.51 -68.98 12.49
C SER A 37 45.46 -68.29 11.11
N LEU A 38 44.98 -67.04 11.03
CA LEU A 38 44.80 -66.32 9.76
C LEU A 38 45.88 -65.28 9.45
N CYS A 39 46.73 -64.90 10.42
CA CYS A 39 47.71 -63.82 10.22
C CYS A 39 49.07 -64.27 9.67
N ASP A 40 49.34 -65.56 9.51
CA ASP A 40 50.66 -66.05 9.08
C ASP A 40 50.91 -66.03 7.56
N THR A 41 49.94 -65.64 6.75
CA THR A 41 50.05 -65.65 5.27
C THR A 41 50.05 -64.27 4.60
N LEU A 42 49.94 -63.17 5.34
CA LEU A 42 49.90 -61.80 4.79
C LEU A 42 51.28 -61.12 4.77
N ASP A 43 51.52 -60.27 3.76
CA ASP A 43 52.74 -59.45 3.65
C ASP A 43 52.82 -58.40 4.79
N SER A 44 54.04 -57.97 5.13
CA SER A 44 54.36 -57.06 6.22
C SER A 44 53.56 -55.74 6.20
N GLN A 45 53.16 -55.25 5.03
CA GLN A 45 52.31 -54.06 4.91
C GLN A 45 50.81 -54.38 5.14
N GLU A 46 50.32 -55.52 4.63
CA GLU A 46 48.95 -55.95 4.88
C GLU A 46 48.73 -56.31 6.35
N ARG A 47 49.68 -56.97 7.02
CA ARG A 47 49.58 -57.24 8.48
C ARG A 47 49.46 -55.94 9.29
N ILE A 48 50.19 -54.90 8.93
CA ILE A 48 50.11 -53.59 9.62
C ILE A 48 48.75 -52.93 9.37
N ILE A 49 48.25 -52.99 8.13
CA ILE A 49 46.96 -52.40 7.76
C ILE A 49 45.82 -53.14 8.45
N THR A 50 45.79 -54.47 8.42
CA THR A 50 44.74 -55.29 9.06
C THR A 50 44.77 -55.16 10.59
N MET A 51 45.96 -55.06 11.20
CA MET A 51 46.08 -54.84 12.65
C MET A 51 45.63 -53.43 13.07
N VAL A 52 45.88 -52.41 12.23
CA VAL A 52 45.39 -51.04 12.44
C VAL A 52 43.88 -50.95 12.24
N GLU A 53 43.33 -51.65 11.24
CA GLU A 53 41.89 -51.72 10.98
C GLU A 53 41.14 -52.39 12.13
N TYR A 54 41.60 -53.53 12.65
CA TYR A 54 41.01 -54.17 13.82
C TYR A 54 41.06 -53.30 15.09
N LEU A 55 42.18 -52.62 15.33
CA LEU A 55 42.33 -51.71 16.49
C LEU A 55 41.42 -50.48 16.39
N ILE A 56 41.21 -49.95 15.17
CA ILE A 56 40.25 -48.87 14.88
C ILE A 56 38.80 -49.35 15.10
N GLU A 57 38.49 -50.58 14.67
CA GLU A 57 37.14 -51.13 14.74
C GLU A 57 36.71 -51.48 16.17
N LYS A 58 37.65 -51.93 17.01
CA LYS A 58 37.38 -52.29 18.42
C LYS A 58 37.41 -51.12 19.39
N ASN A 59 38.19 -50.06 19.13
CA ASN A 59 38.28 -48.89 20.00
C ASN A 59 38.53 -47.62 19.18
N SER A 60 37.49 -47.15 18.50
CA SER A 60 37.47 -45.98 17.61
C SER A 60 37.86 -44.63 18.25
N GLY A 61 38.21 -44.61 19.55
CA GLY A 61 38.57 -43.41 20.30
C GLY A 61 40.05 -43.26 20.70
N LEU A 62 40.94 -44.20 20.37
CA LEU A 62 42.27 -44.29 21.02
C LEU A 62 43.50 -44.24 20.08
N LEU A 63 43.42 -43.50 18.96
CA LEU A 63 44.63 -43.18 18.20
C LEU A 63 45.13 -41.77 18.59
N GLU A 64 46.06 -41.72 19.54
CA GLU A 64 46.69 -40.48 19.96
C GLU A 64 47.49 -39.81 18.82
N LYS A 65 47.41 -38.47 18.81
CA LYS A 65 47.96 -37.54 17.82
C LYS A 65 49.45 -37.75 17.50
N SER A 66 50.22 -38.28 18.46
CA SER A 66 51.66 -38.54 18.35
C SER A 66 52.02 -39.64 17.34
N THR A 67 51.15 -40.67 17.19
CA THR A 67 51.36 -41.79 16.26
C THR A 67 51.12 -41.38 14.81
N LEU A 68 50.11 -40.53 14.58
CA LEU A 68 49.85 -39.88 13.28
C LEU A 68 50.98 -38.91 12.91
N GLU A 69 51.45 -38.08 13.85
CA GLU A 69 52.54 -37.12 13.60
C GLU A 69 53.86 -37.80 13.19
N TYR A 70 54.14 -39.01 13.69
CA TYR A 70 55.35 -39.77 13.32
C TYR A 70 55.26 -40.36 11.89
N LEU A 71 54.10 -40.91 11.50
CA LEU A 71 53.82 -41.38 10.13
C LEU A 71 53.88 -40.23 9.11
N PHE A 72 53.37 -39.05 9.46
CA PHE A 72 53.47 -37.83 8.66
C PHE A 72 54.92 -37.37 8.43
N LYS A 73 55.79 -37.54 9.43
CA LYS A 73 57.20 -37.10 9.38
C LYS A 73 58.07 -37.97 8.45
N ILE A 74 57.74 -39.25 8.34
CA ILE A 74 58.39 -40.20 7.42
C ILE A 74 57.99 -39.90 5.96
N LEU A 75 56.71 -39.61 5.71
CA LEU A 75 56.22 -39.25 4.36
C LEU A 75 56.75 -37.88 3.90
N GLN A 76 56.92 -36.94 4.83
CA GLN A 76 57.46 -35.59 4.56
C GLN A 76 58.96 -35.60 4.19
N THR A 77 59.73 -36.60 4.66
CA THR A 77 61.18 -36.70 4.38
C THR A 77 61.51 -37.48 3.10
N GLN A 78 60.62 -38.35 2.63
CA GLN A 78 60.87 -39.22 1.47
C GLN A 78 60.34 -38.70 0.13
N ASN A 79 59.44 -37.70 0.12
CA ASN A 79 58.83 -37.23 -1.12
C ASN A 79 58.76 -35.69 -1.24
N LYS A 80 59.58 -35.14 -2.16
CA LYS A 80 59.76 -33.70 -2.40
C LYS A 80 58.50 -33.00 -2.94
N TYR A 81 57.55 -33.76 -3.49
CA TYR A 81 56.24 -33.26 -3.94
C TYR A 81 55.20 -33.28 -2.82
N PHE A 82 55.26 -34.27 -1.92
CA PHE A 82 54.40 -34.36 -0.74
C PHE A 82 54.66 -33.22 0.28
N SER A 83 55.92 -32.80 0.45
CA SER A 83 56.25 -31.62 1.26
C SER A 83 55.73 -30.29 0.69
N ARG A 84 55.58 -30.22 -0.65
CA ARG A 84 55.01 -29.07 -1.37
C ARG A 84 53.49 -28.99 -1.21
N ILE A 85 52.82 -30.15 -1.19
CA ILE A 85 51.37 -30.28 -0.94
C ILE A 85 51.05 -29.92 0.52
N ILE A 86 51.84 -30.38 1.51
CA ILE A 86 51.66 -30.01 2.93
C ILE A 86 51.85 -28.50 3.17
N LYS A 87 52.73 -27.83 2.40
CA LYS A 87 52.90 -26.37 2.48
C LYS A 87 51.65 -25.62 2.01
N ILE A 88 51.03 -26.07 0.91
CA ILE A 88 49.76 -25.53 0.38
C ILE A 88 48.60 -25.81 1.36
N PHE A 89 48.61 -26.98 2.01
CA PHE A 89 47.61 -27.37 3.02
C PHE A 89 47.69 -26.55 4.32
N LYS A 90 48.89 -26.23 4.82
CA LYS A 90 49.06 -25.39 6.03
C LYS A 90 48.56 -23.96 5.86
N GLU A 91 48.36 -23.51 4.62
CA GLU A 91 47.95 -22.16 4.27
C GLU A 91 46.42 -22.04 4.00
N ALA A 92 45.66 -23.16 3.97
CA ALA A 92 44.23 -23.18 3.67
C ALA A 92 43.38 -23.62 4.89
N GLU A 93 42.78 -22.65 5.61
CA GLU A 93 41.94 -22.89 6.79
C GLU A 93 40.49 -23.32 6.44
N ASN A 94 40.25 -24.58 6.04
CA ASN A 94 38.89 -25.09 5.84
C ASN A 94 38.69 -26.54 6.34
N SER A 95 37.84 -26.73 7.35
CA SER A 95 37.63 -28.00 8.05
C SER A 95 36.88 -29.07 7.23
N PHE A 96 35.96 -28.68 6.35
CA PHE A 96 35.19 -29.60 5.51
C PHE A 96 36.05 -30.27 4.44
N VAL A 97 37.04 -29.55 3.92
CA VAL A 97 38.02 -30.05 2.93
C VAL A 97 38.98 -31.04 3.58
N ASN A 98 39.37 -30.82 4.84
CA ASN A 98 40.22 -31.73 5.60
C ASN A 98 39.54 -33.08 5.85
N GLU A 99 38.23 -33.08 6.08
CA GLU A 99 37.44 -34.29 6.35
C GLU A 99 37.23 -35.13 5.08
N LEU A 100 36.91 -34.50 3.94
CA LEU A 100 36.82 -35.18 2.64
C LEU A 100 38.15 -35.73 2.15
N THR A 101 39.25 -35.01 2.38
CA THR A 101 40.60 -35.46 2.01
C THR A 101 41.05 -36.63 2.89
N LYS A 102 40.71 -36.62 4.18
CA LYS A 102 40.96 -37.74 5.10
C LYS A 102 40.21 -39.00 4.65
N ASN A 103 38.90 -38.90 4.41
CA ASN A 103 38.06 -40.02 3.97
C ASN A 103 38.50 -40.57 2.59
N TYR A 104 39.10 -39.74 1.75
CA TYR A 104 39.58 -40.12 0.42
C TYR A 104 41.00 -40.71 0.42
N LEU A 105 41.89 -40.23 1.30
CA LEU A 105 43.20 -40.87 1.54
C LEU A 105 43.04 -42.26 2.17
N GLU A 106 41.95 -42.45 2.93
CA GLU A 106 41.50 -43.74 3.44
C GLU A 106 40.88 -44.64 2.33
N SER A 107 40.58 -44.11 1.13
CA SER A 107 39.86 -44.82 0.04
C SER A 107 40.48 -44.74 -1.39
N ASN A 108 41.76 -45.11 -1.48
CA ASN A 108 42.43 -45.73 -2.65
C ASN A 108 42.88 -44.90 -3.90
N GLN A 109 44.18 -45.03 -4.20
CA GLN A 109 44.85 -45.12 -5.51
C GLN A 109 44.40 -44.24 -6.72
N ASN A 110 44.88 -42.99 -6.78
CA ASN A 110 45.86 -42.53 -7.80
C ASN A 110 46.20 -41.04 -7.60
N ILE A 111 47.49 -40.70 -7.60
CA ILE A 111 48.02 -39.35 -7.33
C ILE A 111 47.46 -38.28 -8.31
N ASN A 112 47.11 -38.67 -9.54
CA ASN A 112 46.51 -37.77 -10.53
C ASN A 112 45.07 -37.35 -10.18
N LYS A 113 44.31 -38.19 -9.47
CA LYS A 113 42.93 -37.92 -9.01
C LYS A 113 42.93 -37.00 -7.78
N MET A 114 43.98 -37.08 -6.96
CA MET A 114 44.23 -36.18 -5.82
C MET A 114 44.59 -34.75 -6.28
N LEU A 115 45.48 -34.59 -7.27
CA LEU A 115 45.79 -33.27 -7.84
C LEU A 115 44.55 -32.60 -8.47
N LEU A 116 43.69 -33.40 -9.11
CA LEU A 116 42.43 -32.98 -9.71
C LEU A 116 41.38 -32.58 -8.66
N ASN A 117 41.23 -33.35 -7.57
CA ASN A 117 40.30 -33.08 -6.48
C ASN A 117 40.74 -31.87 -5.63
N ILE A 118 42.05 -31.67 -5.43
CA ILE A 118 42.59 -30.50 -4.71
C ILE A 118 42.42 -29.21 -5.53
N ALA A 119 42.52 -29.27 -6.86
CA ALA A 119 42.22 -28.13 -7.74
C ALA A 119 40.72 -27.78 -7.76
N VAL A 120 39.84 -28.80 -7.65
CA VAL A 120 38.38 -28.64 -7.57
C VAL A 120 37.90 -28.05 -6.22
N LEU A 121 38.54 -28.43 -5.11
CA LEU A 121 38.05 -28.08 -3.76
C LEU A 121 38.41 -26.67 -3.30
N ASN A 122 39.26 -25.96 -4.03
CA ASN A 122 39.64 -24.60 -3.69
C ASN A 122 38.62 -23.61 -4.31
N LYS A 123 37.50 -23.37 -3.59
CA LYS A 123 36.43 -22.44 -4.00
C LYS A 123 36.92 -21.00 -4.27
N ASP A 124 38.14 -20.66 -3.84
CA ASP A 124 38.76 -19.35 -4.06
C ASP A 124 39.79 -19.32 -5.20
N THR A 125 40.13 -20.44 -5.86
CA THR A 125 40.96 -20.39 -7.08
C THR A 125 40.13 -19.97 -8.28
N LYS A 126 39.98 -18.66 -8.46
CA LYS A 126 39.38 -18.02 -9.63
C LYS A 126 40.13 -18.24 -10.96
N VAL A 127 41.16 -19.09 -11.05
CA VAL A 127 41.96 -19.23 -12.26
C VAL A 127 42.52 -20.66 -12.40
N CYS A 128 41.85 -21.53 -13.15
CA CYS A 128 42.58 -22.47 -14.01
C CYS A 128 43.11 -21.67 -15.20
N ARG A 129 44.40 -21.79 -15.54
CA ARG A 129 44.93 -21.12 -16.74
C ARG A 129 44.49 -21.90 -17.98
N ASN A 130 44.15 -21.22 -19.09
CA ASN A 130 43.72 -21.83 -20.36
C ASN A 130 44.62 -23.00 -20.82
N LYS A 131 45.91 -22.95 -20.48
CA LYS A 131 46.89 -23.98 -20.81
C LYS A 131 46.62 -25.32 -20.09
N GLU A 132 46.21 -25.31 -18.83
CA GLU A 132 45.94 -26.52 -18.03
C GLU A 132 44.66 -27.23 -18.52
N ILE A 133 43.65 -26.46 -18.91
CA ILE A 133 42.40 -26.97 -19.52
C ILE A 133 42.69 -27.55 -20.91
N SER A 134 43.52 -26.85 -21.71
CA SER A 134 43.95 -27.33 -23.02
C SER A 134 44.74 -28.63 -22.93
N ASP A 135 45.72 -28.71 -22.01
CA ASP A 135 46.54 -29.89 -21.76
C ASP A 135 45.69 -31.08 -21.27
N PHE A 136 44.66 -30.85 -20.45
CA PHE A 136 43.72 -31.88 -20.00
C PHE A 136 42.85 -32.43 -21.14
N LEU A 137 42.32 -31.56 -22.01
CA LEU A 137 41.58 -31.98 -23.20
C LEU A 137 42.47 -32.71 -24.22
N LEU A 138 43.81 -32.56 -24.17
CA LEU A 138 44.77 -33.29 -25.02
C LEU A 138 45.01 -34.74 -24.58
N MET A 139 44.75 -35.12 -23.32
CA MET A 139 45.24 -36.39 -22.76
C MET A 139 44.49 -37.66 -23.22
N SER A 140 43.18 -37.59 -23.46
CA SER A 140 42.32 -38.55 -24.18
C SER A 140 40.89 -38.38 -23.66
N THR A 141 39.98 -37.87 -24.48
CA THR A 141 38.60 -37.62 -24.06
C THR A 141 37.79 -38.92 -24.10
N ASP A 142 37.65 -39.57 -22.95
CA ASP A 142 36.85 -40.77 -22.72
C ASP A 142 35.59 -40.47 -21.88
N PHE A 143 34.75 -41.49 -21.62
CA PHE A 143 33.54 -41.37 -20.80
C PHE A 143 33.83 -40.80 -19.40
N THR A 144 34.97 -41.15 -18.82
CA THR A 144 35.43 -40.67 -17.50
C THR A 144 35.72 -39.17 -17.52
N THR A 145 36.41 -38.70 -18.55
CA THR A 145 36.74 -37.29 -18.79
C THR A 145 35.49 -36.48 -19.12
N TYR A 146 34.53 -37.04 -19.87
CA TYR A 146 33.22 -36.44 -20.15
C TYR A 146 32.41 -36.19 -18.86
N ASN A 147 32.27 -37.21 -18.00
CA ASN A 147 31.53 -37.07 -16.75
C ASN A 147 32.22 -36.09 -15.77
N PHE A 148 33.55 -36.08 -15.74
CA PHE A 148 34.31 -35.11 -14.95
C PHE A 148 34.06 -33.67 -15.42
N ILE A 149 34.15 -33.40 -16.73
CA ILE A 149 33.88 -32.08 -17.30
C ILE A 149 32.44 -31.67 -16.98
N LYS A 150 31.47 -32.57 -17.16
CA LYS A 150 30.06 -32.35 -16.82
C LYS A 150 29.85 -31.90 -15.37
N SER A 151 30.56 -32.48 -14.40
CA SER A 151 30.46 -32.11 -12.98
C SER A 151 31.04 -30.73 -12.63
N TYR A 152 31.94 -30.18 -13.46
CA TYR A 152 32.62 -28.91 -13.16
C TYR A 152 32.42 -27.80 -14.21
N ILE A 153 31.63 -28.09 -15.27
CA ILE A 153 31.23 -27.18 -16.36
C ILE A 153 30.84 -25.79 -15.84
N HIS A 154 30.13 -25.71 -14.71
CA HIS A 154 29.63 -24.46 -14.11
C HIS A 154 30.71 -23.46 -13.68
N SER A 155 31.98 -23.88 -13.54
CA SER A 155 33.08 -23.04 -13.03
C SER A 155 34.04 -22.53 -14.11
N LEU A 156 33.94 -23.04 -15.34
CA LEU A 156 34.89 -22.78 -16.44
C LEU A 156 34.19 -22.56 -17.79
N GLU A 157 32.93 -22.08 -17.77
CA GLU A 157 32.03 -22.10 -18.94
C GLU A 157 32.61 -21.40 -20.19
N LEU A 158 33.12 -20.16 -20.07
CA LEU A 158 33.61 -19.39 -21.22
C LEU A 158 34.95 -19.94 -21.79
N PRO A 159 36.01 -20.15 -20.97
CA PRO A 159 37.30 -20.62 -21.49
C PRO A 159 37.23 -22.04 -22.07
N CYS A 160 36.43 -22.93 -21.48
CA CYS A 160 36.22 -24.28 -22.03
C CYS A 160 35.48 -24.22 -23.37
N LEU A 161 34.46 -23.35 -23.49
CA LEU A 161 33.74 -23.19 -24.75
C LEU A 161 34.66 -22.67 -25.86
N GLU A 162 35.52 -21.68 -25.58
CA GLU A 162 36.49 -21.15 -26.57
C GLU A 162 37.46 -22.23 -27.07
N ILE A 163 38.03 -23.03 -26.15
CA ILE A 163 38.96 -24.13 -26.52
C ILE A 163 38.23 -25.23 -27.30
N LEU A 164 37.00 -25.58 -26.90
CA LEU A 164 36.19 -26.57 -27.62
C LEU A 164 35.82 -26.05 -29.01
N LEU A 165 35.47 -24.77 -29.13
CA LEU A 165 35.14 -24.13 -30.40
C LEU A 165 36.34 -24.12 -31.34
N GLU A 166 37.55 -23.80 -30.86
CA GLU A 166 38.79 -23.93 -31.65
C GLU A 166 39.03 -25.36 -32.14
N ARG A 167 38.79 -26.37 -31.30
CA ARG A 167 39.00 -27.79 -31.66
C ARG A 167 37.94 -28.34 -32.61
N LEU A 168 36.69 -27.94 -32.43
CA LEU A 168 35.60 -28.31 -33.33
C LEU A 168 35.84 -27.68 -34.70
N LEU A 169 36.29 -26.41 -34.78
CA LEU A 169 36.69 -25.78 -36.04
C LEU A 169 37.89 -26.48 -36.73
N GLN A 170 38.73 -27.18 -35.97
CA GLN A 170 39.80 -28.03 -36.52
C GLN A 170 39.31 -29.40 -37.01
N ARG A 171 37.98 -29.64 -37.03
CA ARG A 171 37.32 -30.89 -37.46
C ARG A 171 37.72 -32.13 -36.64
N ASN A 172 37.94 -31.95 -35.34
CA ASN A 172 38.26 -33.06 -34.46
C ASN A 172 36.99 -33.85 -34.13
N LYS A 173 36.79 -35.00 -34.78
CA LYS A 173 35.54 -35.79 -34.80
C LYS A 173 35.17 -36.51 -33.48
N ASN A 174 35.61 -36.04 -32.32
CA ASN A 174 35.26 -36.70 -31.06
C ASN A 174 33.84 -36.31 -30.62
N ILE A 175 32.93 -37.30 -30.60
CA ILE A 175 31.52 -37.14 -30.20
C ILE A 175 31.36 -36.47 -28.84
N TYR A 176 32.28 -36.71 -27.89
CA TYR A 176 32.23 -36.10 -26.57
C TYR A 176 32.50 -34.59 -26.59
N PHE A 177 33.31 -34.07 -27.54
CA PHE A 177 33.49 -32.62 -27.68
C PHE A 177 32.20 -31.94 -28.13
N TYR A 178 31.44 -32.56 -29.03
CA TYR A 178 30.12 -32.05 -29.43
C TYR A 178 29.15 -32.04 -28.26
N LYS A 179 29.05 -33.13 -27.48
CA LYS A 179 28.16 -33.19 -26.30
C LYS A 179 28.49 -32.12 -25.25
N ILE A 180 29.77 -31.98 -24.90
CA ILE A 180 30.23 -30.96 -23.94
C ILE A 180 29.96 -29.55 -24.47
N PHE A 181 30.25 -29.31 -25.75
CA PHE A 181 29.97 -28.03 -26.38
C PHE A 181 28.47 -27.72 -26.34
N THR A 182 27.61 -28.66 -26.71
CA THR A 182 26.14 -28.52 -26.69
C THR A 182 25.65 -28.13 -25.30
N GLU A 183 26.05 -28.86 -24.25
CA GLU A 183 25.64 -28.57 -22.86
C GLU A 183 26.07 -27.16 -22.43
N LEU A 184 27.29 -26.74 -22.78
CA LEU A 184 27.79 -25.38 -22.49
C LEU A 184 27.07 -24.31 -23.29
N ASN A 185 26.86 -24.55 -24.59
CA ASN A 185 26.35 -23.56 -25.51
C ASN A 185 24.85 -23.32 -25.34
N LEU A 186 24.09 -24.28 -24.81
CA LEU A 186 22.70 -24.07 -24.40
C LEU A 186 22.56 -22.96 -23.35
N LYS A 187 23.58 -22.74 -22.52
CA LYS A 187 23.64 -21.64 -21.53
C LYS A 187 24.23 -20.37 -22.12
N LEU A 188 25.40 -20.48 -22.76
CA LEU A 188 26.20 -19.34 -23.23
C LEU A 188 25.69 -18.71 -24.53
N LYS A 189 24.94 -19.47 -25.32
CA LYS A 189 24.28 -19.02 -26.56
C LYS A 189 25.26 -18.35 -27.53
N GLN A 190 26.43 -18.94 -27.74
CA GLN A 190 27.34 -18.49 -28.80
C GLN A 190 26.88 -18.98 -30.16
N LYS A 191 26.88 -18.04 -31.12
CA LYS A 191 26.55 -18.30 -32.51
C LYS A 191 27.81 -18.74 -33.25
N ASN A 192 27.74 -19.88 -33.94
CA ASN A 192 28.76 -20.27 -34.92
C ASN A 192 28.14 -21.13 -36.02
N MET A 193 27.79 -20.52 -37.16
CA MET A 193 27.12 -21.23 -38.26
C MET A 193 28.03 -22.22 -38.99
N SER A 194 29.35 -21.99 -38.99
CA SER A 194 30.31 -22.87 -39.69
C SER A 194 30.35 -24.28 -39.12
N LEU A 195 30.09 -24.42 -37.82
CA LEU A 195 30.03 -25.72 -37.15
C LEU A 195 28.79 -26.54 -37.55
N MET A 196 27.72 -25.90 -38.04
CA MET A 196 26.51 -26.60 -38.50
C MET A 196 26.71 -27.34 -39.84
N ASP A 197 27.84 -27.10 -40.52
CA ASP A 197 28.20 -27.77 -41.77
C ASP A 197 28.92 -29.11 -41.57
N GLU A 198 29.24 -29.48 -40.33
CA GLU A 198 29.96 -30.72 -40.04
C GLU A 198 29.09 -31.97 -40.23
N GLU A 199 29.66 -32.98 -40.89
CA GLU A 199 29.05 -34.29 -41.09
C GLU A 199 29.29 -35.17 -39.85
N ILE A 200 28.37 -35.05 -38.90
CA ILE A 200 28.26 -35.91 -37.71
C ILE A 200 27.24 -37.02 -38.00
N GLU A 201 27.30 -38.14 -37.26
CA GLU A 201 26.23 -39.15 -37.32
C GLU A 201 24.88 -38.49 -36.99
N GLN A 202 23.84 -38.83 -37.76
CA GLN A 202 22.55 -38.13 -37.78
C GLN A 202 21.63 -38.61 -36.65
N ASP A 203 22.07 -38.45 -35.40
CA ASP A 203 21.41 -38.92 -34.19
C ASP A 203 20.84 -37.77 -33.33
N GLU A 204 20.36 -38.11 -32.12
CA GLU A 204 19.86 -37.14 -31.13
C GLU A 204 20.93 -36.09 -30.76
N ASP A 205 22.20 -36.51 -30.64
CA ASP A 205 23.31 -35.62 -30.29
C ASP A 205 23.56 -34.58 -31.39
N TYR A 206 23.43 -34.96 -32.66
CA TYR A 206 23.49 -34.02 -33.79
C TYR A 206 22.38 -32.97 -33.71
N VAL A 207 21.13 -33.39 -33.50
CA VAL A 207 20.01 -32.45 -33.38
C VAL A 207 20.22 -31.49 -32.20
N ALA A 208 20.73 -32.00 -31.07
CA ALA A 208 21.00 -31.20 -29.88
C ALA A 208 22.10 -30.17 -30.14
N PHE A 209 23.14 -30.57 -30.85
CA PHE A 209 24.24 -29.70 -31.26
C PHE A 209 23.76 -28.56 -32.17
N ILE A 210 23.02 -28.87 -33.24
CA ILE A 210 22.43 -27.86 -34.13
C ILE A 210 21.50 -26.94 -33.35
N PHE A 211 20.63 -27.49 -32.50
CA PHE A 211 19.72 -26.72 -31.66
C PHE A 211 20.46 -25.73 -30.75
N SER A 212 21.61 -26.11 -30.17
CA SER A 212 22.42 -25.22 -29.32
C SER A 212 22.95 -24.00 -30.08
N LEU A 213 23.25 -24.14 -31.36
CA LEU A 213 23.81 -23.10 -32.23
C LEU A 213 22.74 -22.17 -32.83
N MET A 214 21.44 -22.53 -32.74
CA MET A 214 20.30 -21.70 -33.16
C MET A 214 20.01 -20.62 -32.10
N VAL A 215 20.70 -19.49 -32.18
CA VAL A 215 20.66 -18.41 -31.17
C VAL A 215 19.82 -17.22 -31.63
N ASP A 216 20.03 -16.77 -32.86
CA ASP A 216 19.40 -15.59 -33.47
C ASP A 216 18.62 -15.98 -34.73
N GLU A 217 17.93 -15.03 -35.35
CA GLU A 217 17.08 -15.28 -36.52
C GLU A 217 17.82 -15.98 -37.67
N GLU A 218 19.04 -15.51 -38.00
CA GLU A 218 19.83 -16.06 -39.09
C GLU A 218 20.28 -17.51 -38.81
N SER A 219 20.81 -17.77 -37.62
CA SER A 219 21.23 -19.13 -37.23
C SER A 219 20.05 -20.08 -37.06
N ILE A 220 18.88 -19.59 -36.67
CA ILE A 220 17.64 -20.40 -36.63
C ILE A 220 17.26 -20.83 -38.05
N VAL A 221 17.28 -19.92 -39.02
CA VAL A 221 16.98 -20.26 -40.43
C VAL A 221 17.99 -21.26 -40.98
N TYR A 222 19.29 -21.07 -40.69
CA TYR A 222 20.33 -21.98 -41.15
C TYR A 222 20.20 -23.38 -40.52
N GLY A 223 19.99 -23.44 -39.20
CA GLY A 223 19.76 -24.70 -38.49
C GLY A 223 18.51 -25.44 -38.99
N PHE A 224 17.44 -24.71 -39.32
CA PHE A 224 16.25 -25.29 -39.96
C PHE A 224 16.60 -25.97 -41.27
N ASP A 225 17.36 -25.31 -42.16
CA ASP A 225 17.70 -25.89 -43.47
C ASP A 225 18.55 -27.15 -43.33
N LYS A 226 19.39 -27.26 -42.30
CA LYS A 226 20.14 -28.48 -41.97
C LYS A 226 19.21 -29.61 -41.53
N LEU A 227 18.38 -29.35 -40.53
CA LEU A 227 17.48 -30.38 -39.98
C LEU A 227 16.40 -30.79 -40.99
N TYR A 228 15.95 -29.88 -41.85
CA TYR A 228 14.95 -30.15 -42.88
C TYR A 228 15.47 -31.10 -43.96
N ARG A 229 16.76 -31.04 -44.31
CA ARG A 229 17.36 -31.95 -45.32
C ARG A 229 17.33 -33.41 -44.90
N PHE A 230 17.37 -33.68 -43.59
CA PHE A 230 17.36 -35.04 -43.02
C PHE A 230 15.97 -35.51 -42.60
N ASP A 231 14.93 -34.78 -43.03
CA ASP A 231 13.52 -35.16 -42.85
C ASP A 231 13.04 -35.29 -41.39
N TYR A 232 13.76 -34.70 -40.42
CA TYR A 232 13.42 -34.78 -38.99
C TYR A 232 12.02 -34.26 -38.65
N PHE A 233 11.52 -33.25 -39.38
CA PHE A 233 10.17 -32.72 -39.16
C PHE A 233 9.06 -33.67 -39.64
N ASN A 234 9.28 -34.40 -40.74
CA ASN A 234 8.34 -35.42 -41.20
C ASN A 234 8.39 -36.66 -40.30
N SER A 235 9.57 -37.01 -39.79
CA SER A 235 9.74 -38.03 -38.75
C SER A 235 9.00 -37.65 -37.47
N LEU A 236 9.13 -36.41 -36.99
CA LEU A 236 8.38 -35.89 -35.85
C LEU A 236 6.86 -35.95 -36.10
N TYR A 237 6.39 -35.49 -37.26
CA TYR A 237 4.98 -35.56 -37.63
C TYR A 237 4.44 -36.99 -37.60
N SER A 238 5.21 -37.93 -38.16
CA SER A 238 4.86 -39.36 -38.19
C SER A 238 4.87 -39.98 -36.80
N ALA A 239 5.86 -39.64 -35.97
CA ALA A 239 5.97 -40.09 -34.58
C ALA A 239 4.79 -39.61 -33.73
N ILE A 240 4.41 -38.34 -33.85
CA ILE A 240 3.23 -37.78 -33.18
C ILE A 240 1.96 -38.54 -33.59
N LYS A 241 1.74 -38.76 -34.90
CA LYS A 241 0.57 -39.52 -35.39
C LYS A 241 0.55 -40.95 -34.89
N SER A 242 1.70 -41.62 -34.85
CA SER A 242 1.82 -42.99 -34.34
C SER A 242 1.53 -43.04 -32.84
N LEU A 243 2.04 -42.08 -32.06
CA LEU A 243 1.79 -42.02 -30.62
C LEU A 243 0.31 -41.76 -30.30
N ILE A 244 -0.34 -40.86 -31.03
CA ILE A 244 -1.79 -40.62 -30.90
C ILE A 244 -2.58 -41.89 -31.21
N LYS A 245 -2.19 -42.65 -32.24
CA LYS A 245 -2.85 -43.93 -32.57
C LYS A 245 -2.64 -44.95 -31.46
N LEU A 246 -1.40 -45.16 -31.02
CA LEU A 246 -1.05 -46.19 -30.04
C LEU A 246 -1.77 -45.99 -28.70
N ASN A 247 -1.79 -44.75 -28.19
CA ASN A 247 -2.50 -44.42 -26.94
C ASN A 247 -4.04 -44.55 -27.03
N ARG A 248 -4.63 -44.57 -28.24
CA ARG A 248 -6.06 -44.89 -28.38
C ARG A 248 -6.37 -46.38 -28.19
N PHE A 249 -5.36 -47.25 -28.31
CA PHE A 249 -5.52 -48.71 -28.23
C PHE A 249 -4.96 -49.30 -26.94
N GLU A 250 -3.84 -48.78 -26.41
CA GLU A 250 -3.19 -49.23 -25.18
C GLU A 250 -2.53 -48.05 -24.46
N ASP A 251 -2.67 -47.96 -23.12
CA ASP A 251 -1.96 -46.99 -22.27
C ASP A 251 -0.46 -47.33 -22.17
N LYS A 252 0.26 -47.28 -23.29
CA LYS A 252 1.71 -47.54 -23.34
C LYS A 252 2.48 -46.25 -23.11
N LEU A 253 3.33 -46.27 -22.08
CA LEU A 253 4.30 -45.22 -21.81
C LEU A 253 5.42 -45.26 -22.87
N MET A 254 5.88 -44.08 -23.28
CA MET A 254 7.01 -43.91 -24.17
C MET A 254 8.31 -44.35 -23.47
N LEU A 255 9.28 -44.85 -24.24
CA LEU A 255 10.62 -45.08 -23.70
C LEU A 255 11.29 -43.72 -23.39
N PRO A 256 12.07 -43.60 -22.31
CA PRO A 256 12.71 -42.34 -21.92
C PRO A 256 13.57 -41.72 -23.04
N GLU A 257 14.24 -42.54 -23.84
CA GLU A 257 15.08 -42.09 -24.96
C GLU A 257 14.24 -41.47 -26.09
N ASP A 258 13.15 -42.14 -26.47
CA ASP A 258 12.21 -41.62 -27.48
C ASP A 258 11.54 -40.32 -27.00
N GLU A 259 11.28 -40.24 -25.70
CA GLU A 259 10.70 -39.07 -25.05
C GLU A 259 11.68 -37.88 -25.11
N SER A 260 12.93 -38.08 -24.70
CA SER A 260 13.99 -37.06 -24.78
C SER A 260 14.16 -36.52 -26.20
N PHE A 261 14.24 -37.43 -27.18
CA PHE A 261 14.45 -37.02 -28.56
C PHE A 261 13.24 -36.29 -29.16
N MET A 262 12.02 -36.74 -28.87
CA MET A 262 10.81 -36.04 -29.30
C MET A 262 10.70 -34.65 -28.63
N GLU A 263 11.06 -34.55 -27.34
CA GLU A 263 11.08 -33.27 -26.62
C GLU A 263 12.07 -32.28 -27.26
N LEU A 264 13.26 -32.75 -27.62
CA LEU A 264 14.27 -31.96 -28.33
C LEU A 264 13.74 -31.44 -29.67
N LEU A 265 13.09 -32.29 -30.47
CA LEU A 265 12.49 -31.89 -31.75
C LEU A 265 11.33 -30.91 -31.57
N LEU A 266 10.52 -31.06 -30.52
CA LEU A 266 9.49 -30.08 -30.16
C LEU A 266 10.13 -28.74 -29.76
N ASN A 267 11.23 -28.75 -29.02
CA ASN A 267 11.99 -27.54 -28.65
C ASN A 267 12.59 -26.83 -29.88
N VAL A 268 13.10 -27.60 -30.85
CA VAL A 268 13.50 -27.07 -32.16
C VAL A 268 12.31 -26.37 -32.81
N ASN A 269 11.15 -27.02 -32.90
CA ASN A 269 9.96 -26.40 -33.48
C ASN A 269 9.54 -25.13 -32.73
N HIS A 270 9.59 -25.13 -31.40
CA HIS A 270 9.33 -23.94 -30.61
C HIS A 270 10.24 -22.78 -31.00
N LYS A 271 11.57 -23.00 -31.16
CA LYS A 271 12.50 -21.96 -31.64
C LYS A 271 12.13 -21.43 -33.03
N LEU A 272 11.68 -22.29 -33.94
CA LEU A 272 11.24 -21.91 -35.28
C LEU A 272 10.02 -20.98 -35.27
N THR A 273 9.20 -21.04 -34.22
CA THR A 273 8.02 -20.16 -34.06
C THR A 273 8.35 -18.75 -33.57
N ASN A 274 9.62 -18.35 -33.54
CA ASN A 274 10.00 -16.96 -33.30
C ASN A 274 9.31 -16.04 -34.33
N GLN A 275 8.66 -14.98 -33.86
CA GLN A 275 7.87 -14.08 -34.71
C GLN A 275 8.66 -13.46 -35.85
N ASN A 276 9.93 -13.09 -35.61
CA ASN A 276 10.76 -12.49 -36.65
C ASN A 276 11.08 -13.51 -37.75
N VAL A 277 11.41 -14.74 -37.36
CA VAL A 277 11.68 -15.87 -38.28
C VAL A 277 10.44 -16.19 -39.12
N LEU A 278 9.25 -16.27 -38.50
CA LEU A 278 8.00 -16.63 -39.19
C LEU A 278 7.56 -15.59 -40.22
N LEU A 279 7.79 -14.30 -39.94
CA LEU A 279 7.46 -13.21 -40.87
C LEU A 279 8.32 -13.27 -42.14
N ASN A 280 9.60 -13.61 -41.99
CA ASN A 280 10.58 -13.53 -43.06
C ASN A 280 10.76 -14.85 -43.83
N ASN A 281 10.37 -16.00 -43.25
CA ASN A 281 10.56 -17.31 -43.88
C ASN A 281 9.27 -18.13 -43.98
N LYS A 282 8.65 -18.10 -45.16
CA LYS A 282 7.40 -18.82 -45.46
C LYS A 282 7.52 -20.34 -45.30
N LYS A 283 8.68 -20.93 -45.63
CA LYS A 283 8.88 -22.38 -45.56
C LYS A 283 8.87 -22.87 -44.11
N ILE A 284 9.62 -22.18 -43.24
CA ILE A 284 9.61 -22.45 -41.79
C ILE A 284 8.19 -22.34 -41.24
N LYS A 285 7.48 -21.26 -41.60
CA LYS A 285 6.10 -21.04 -41.18
C LYS A 285 5.18 -22.20 -41.58
N GLN A 286 5.25 -22.68 -42.83
CA GLN A 286 4.46 -23.83 -43.29
C GLN A 286 4.79 -25.11 -42.52
N THR A 287 6.07 -25.40 -42.27
CA THR A 287 6.50 -26.58 -41.50
C THR A 287 6.03 -26.53 -40.04
N ALA A 288 6.12 -25.36 -39.40
CA ALA A 288 5.63 -25.20 -38.03
C ALA A 288 4.11 -25.40 -37.95
N ILE A 289 3.35 -24.85 -38.91
CA ILE A 289 1.88 -24.97 -38.95
C ILE A 289 1.44 -26.42 -39.22
N SER A 290 2.11 -27.16 -40.10
CA SER A 290 1.72 -28.55 -40.40
C SER A 290 1.83 -29.48 -39.19
N LEU A 291 2.77 -29.22 -38.28
CA LEU A 291 2.90 -29.97 -37.02
C LEU A 291 1.76 -29.67 -36.03
N VAL A 292 1.23 -28.45 -36.04
CA VAL A 292 0.18 -28.00 -35.10
C VAL A 292 -1.12 -28.81 -35.23
N GLU A 293 -1.44 -29.31 -36.43
CA GLU A 293 -2.68 -30.08 -36.64
C GLU A 293 -2.82 -31.25 -35.68
N ASN A 294 -1.72 -31.93 -35.36
CA ASN A 294 -1.72 -33.08 -34.46
C ASN A 294 -1.48 -32.70 -32.99
N TYR A 295 -1.10 -31.46 -32.68
CA TYR A 295 -0.81 -31.05 -31.29
C TYR A 295 -2.04 -31.10 -30.40
N PHE A 296 -3.21 -30.73 -30.89
CA PHE A 296 -4.45 -30.78 -30.10
C PHE A 296 -4.85 -32.22 -29.71
N ASP A 297 -4.67 -33.16 -30.65
CA ASP A 297 -4.88 -34.58 -30.38
C ASP A 297 -3.81 -35.12 -29.42
N LEU A 298 -2.55 -34.74 -29.62
CA LEU A 298 -1.42 -35.14 -28.78
C LEU A 298 -1.57 -34.65 -27.33
N LEU A 299 -2.04 -33.43 -27.12
CA LEU A 299 -2.29 -32.85 -25.80
C LEU A 299 -3.34 -33.65 -24.99
N SER A 300 -4.26 -34.33 -25.68
CA SER A 300 -5.32 -35.15 -25.09
C SER A 300 -4.86 -36.56 -24.70
N VAL A 301 -3.60 -36.90 -25.03
CA VAL A 301 -2.97 -38.20 -24.79
C VAL A 301 -1.97 -38.11 -23.63
N LYS A 302 -1.62 -39.25 -23.02
CA LYS A 302 -0.61 -39.33 -21.97
C LYS A 302 0.79 -39.13 -22.53
N ILE A 303 1.30 -37.91 -22.39
CA ILE A 303 2.67 -37.50 -22.68
C ILE A 303 3.22 -36.73 -21.46
N SER A 304 4.53 -36.49 -21.41
CA SER A 304 5.09 -35.75 -20.29
C SER A 304 4.70 -34.28 -20.26
N LEU A 305 4.74 -33.73 -19.05
CA LEU A 305 4.41 -32.34 -18.77
C LEU A 305 5.39 -31.37 -19.46
N SER A 306 6.66 -31.77 -19.67
CA SER A 306 7.63 -30.98 -20.43
C SER A 306 7.20 -30.81 -21.90
N MET A 307 6.82 -31.91 -22.56
CA MET A 307 6.31 -31.86 -23.94
C MET A 307 5.05 -30.98 -24.04
N LYS A 308 4.09 -31.14 -23.11
CA LYS A 308 2.89 -30.28 -23.06
C LYS A 308 3.25 -28.81 -22.91
N SER A 309 4.19 -28.48 -22.02
CA SER A 309 4.70 -27.10 -21.85
C SER A 309 5.22 -26.52 -23.17
N ILE A 310 6.03 -27.26 -23.91
CA ILE A 310 6.61 -26.84 -25.19
C ILE A 310 5.52 -26.64 -26.25
N ILE A 311 4.54 -27.56 -26.30
CA ILE A 311 3.40 -27.44 -27.20
C ILE A 311 2.59 -26.18 -26.90
N TYR A 312 2.27 -25.89 -25.64
CA TYR A 312 1.54 -24.68 -25.26
C TYR A 312 2.30 -23.39 -25.65
N LYS A 313 3.62 -23.36 -25.42
CA LYS A 313 4.47 -22.23 -25.84
C LYS A 313 4.49 -22.05 -27.36
N THR A 314 4.52 -23.15 -28.10
CA THR A 314 4.49 -23.16 -29.57
C THR A 314 3.15 -22.65 -30.11
N LEU A 315 2.03 -23.15 -29.56
CA LEU A 315 0.68 -22.68 -29.89
C LEU A 315 0.49 -21.18 -29.58
N LYS A 316 1.04 -20.71 -28.45
CA LYS A 316 1.02 -19.29 -28.08
C LYS A 316 1.73 -18.42 -29.12
N ASN A 317 2.90 -18.85 -29.61
CA ASN A 317 3.61 -18.13 -30.65
C ASN A 317 2.86 -18.11 -31.99
N LEU A 318 2.12 -19.17 -32.33
CA LEU A 318 1.41 -19.29 -33.61
C LEU A 318 -0.01 -18.69 -33.60
N ARG A 319 -0.46 -18.09 -32.51
CA ARG A 319 -1.80 -17.47 -32.38
C ARG A 319 -2.11 -16.32 -33.36
N ARG A 320 -1.12 -15.80 -34.10
CA ARG A 320 -1.41 -14.78 -35.14
C ARG A 320 -2.07 -15.39 -36.36
N GLU A 321 -1.95 -16.71 -36.53
CA GLU A 321 -2.62 -17.44 -37.59
C GLU A 321 -4.07 -17.70 -37.20
N GLU A 322 -5.00 -17.18 -38.01
CA GLU A 322 -6.44 -17.19 -37.70
C GLU A 322 -6.98 -18.61 -37.46
N GLU A 323 -6.55 -19.59 -38.26
CA GLU A 323 -6.95 -20.98 -38.12
C GLU A 323 -6.50 -21.60 -36.79
N ILE A 324 -5.28 -21.30 -36.34
CA ILE A 324 -4.73 -21.82 -35.09
C ILE A 324 -5.48 -21.21 -33.90
N THR A 325 -5.75 -19.90 -33.94
CA THR A 325 -6.53 -19.22 -32.89
C THR A 325 -7.95 -19.75 -32.78
N LYS A 326 -8.61 -20.05 -33.90
CA LYS A 326 -9.92 -20.72 -33.89
C LYS A 326 -9.83 -22.10 -33.25
N LYS A 327 -8.85 -22.93 -33.65
CA LYS A 327 -8.65 -24.27 -33.06
C LYS A 327 -8.32 -24.22 -31.57
N ILE A 328 -7.51 -23.26 -31.10
CA ILE A 328 -7.26 -23.08 -29.66
C ILE A 328 -8.57 -22.75 -28.94
N ALA A 329 -9.38 -21.82 -29.45
CA ALA A 329 -10.66 -21.48 -28.83
C ALA A 329 -11.61 -22.69 -28.79
N GLU A 330 -11.73 -23.45 -29.88
CA GLU A 330 -12.52 -24.68 -29.95
C GLU A 330 -12.03 -25.72 -28.94
N PHE A 331 -10.72 -25.92 -28.85
CA PHE A 331 -10.10 -26.84 -27.91
C PHE A 331 -10.41 -26.48 -26.45
N LEU A 332 -10.37 -25.19 -26.10
CA LEU A 332 -10.70 -24.71 -24.75
C LEU A 332 -12.19 -24.84 -24.39
N LEU A 333 -13.09 -24.97 -25.38
CA LEU A 333 -14.51 -25.24 -25.14
C LEU A 333 -14.79 -26.70 -24.78
N THR A 334 -13.92 -27.62 -25.19
CA THR A 334 -14.01 -29.04 -24.84
C THR A 334 -13.81 -29.28 -23.33
N ASP A 335 -13.95 -30.52 -22.87
CA ASP A 335 -13.68 -30.89 -21.48
C ASP A 335 -12.17 -30.98 -21.17
N TYR A 336 -11.30 -30.63 -22.12
CA TYR A 336 -9.85 -30.66 -21.94
C TYR A 336 -9.40 -29.93 -20.68
N VAL A 337 -9.88 -28.68 -20.51
CA VAL A 337 -9.52 -27.84 -19.36
C VAL A 337 -9.94 -28.51 -18.06
N GLN A 338 -11.13 -29.14 -18.00
CA GLN A 338 -11.69 -29.74 -16.79
C GLN A 338 -11.14 -31.13 -16.46
N LYS A 339 -10.63 -31.86 -17.45
CA LYS A 339 -10.14 -33.24 -17.27
C LYS A 339 -8.62 -33.31 -17.31
N VAL A 340 -8.00 -32.85 -18.39
CA VAL A 340 -6.57 -33.04 -18.62
C VAL A 340 -5.75 -31.98 -17.88
N ALA A 341 -6.07 -30.70 -18.05
CA ALA A 341 -5.29 -29.63 -17.41
C ALA A 341 -5.37 -29.68 -15.87
N TYR A 342 -6.51 -30.10 -15.28
CA TYR A 342 -6.60 -30.33 -13.83
C TYR A 342 -5.68 -31.46 -13.36
N LEU A 343 -5.63 -32.58 -14.08
CA LEU A 343 -4.76 -33.69 -13.72
C LEU A 343 -3.29 -33.31 -13.86
N ASP A 344 -2.93 -32.60 -14.93
CA ASP A 344 -1.58 -32.09 -15.15
C ASP A 344 -1.14 -31.17 -14.00
N PHE A 345 -2.03 -30.28 -13.54
CA PHE A 345 -1.76 -29.43 -12.38
C PHE A 345 -1.60 -30.22 -11.08
N GLU A 346 -2.46 -31.22 -10.81
CA GLU A 346 -2.34 -32.02 -9.59
C GLU A 346 -1.04 -32.83 -9.57
N GLN A 347 -0.58 -33.32 -10.73
CA GLN A 347 0.73 -33.95 -10.86
C GLN A 347 1.86 -32.95 -10.56
N GLU A 348 1.85 -31.77 -11.19
CA GLU A 348 2.82 -30.70 -10.93
C GLU A 348 2.82 -30.24 -9.47
N ARG A 349 1.67 -30.27 -8.80
CA ARG A 349 1.57 -29.92 -7.37
C ARG A 349 2.28 -30.93 -6.47
N ILE A 350 2.31 -32.20 -6.83
CA ILE A 350 3.04 -33.25 -6.09
C ILE A 350 4.55 -33.04 -6.26
N GLU A 351 4.99 -32.72 -7.47
CA GLU A 351 6.40 -32.50 -7.83
C GLU A 351 6.91 -31.10 -7.39
N ASN A 352 6.00 -30.17 -7.12
CA ASN A 352 6.25 -28.76 -6.81
C ASN A 352 7.01 -28.00 -7.93
N GLU A 353 6.78 -28.41 -9.18
CA GLU A 353 7.27 -27.74 -10.40
C GLU A 353 6.08 -27.43 -11.31
N PHE A 354 5.87 -26.16 -11.68
CA PHE A 354 4.64 -25.71 -12.35
C PHE A 354 4.86 -25.18 -13.78
N ASN A 355 5.83 -25.75 -14.50
CA ASN A 355 6.26 -25.27 -15.82
C ASN A 355 5.17 -25.44 -16.90
N CYS A 356 4.48 -26.58 -16.89
CA CYS A 356 3.38 -26.92 -17.78
C CYS A 356 2.15 -26.04 -17.51
N THR A 357 1.68 -25.98 -16.26
CA THR A 357 0.54 -25.13 -15.87
C THR A 357 0.81 -23.67 -16.18
N SER A 358 2.01 -23.16 -15.90
CA SER A 358 2.39 -21.79 -16.24
C SER A 358 2.29 -21.52 -17.75
N SER A 359 2.79 -22.45 -18.57
CA SER A 359 2.73 -22.35 -20.04
C SER A 359 1.31 -22.42 -20.57
N PHE A 360 0.45 -23.24 -19.96
CA PHE A 360 -0.96 -23.32 -20.27
C PHE A 360 -1.70 -22.01 -19.91
N LEU A 361 -1.49 -21.47 -18.71
CA LEU A 361 -2.06 -20.17 -18.30
C LEU A 361 -1.65 -19.04 -19.25
N ASP A 362 -0.40 -19.04 -19.68
CA ASP A 362 0.13 -18.11 -20.66
C ASP A 362 -0.58 -18.20 -22.02
N LEU A 363 -0.89 -19.42 -22.50
CA LEU A 363 -1.64 -19.66 -23.73
C LEU A 363 -3.07 -19.13 -23.61
N VAL A 364 -3.76 -19.43 -22.50
CA VAL A 364 -5.18 -19.12 -22.32
C VAL A 364 -5.45 -17.67 -21.88
N SER A 365 -4.41 -16.90 -21.58
CA SER A 365 -4.53 -15.56 -20.99
C SER A 365 -5.35 -14.54 -21.80
N GLU A 366 -5.47 -14.76 -23.10
CA GLU A 366 -6.23 -13.88 -24.01
C GLU A 366 -7.62 -14.44 -24.37
N TYR A 367 -7.96 -15.65 -23.90
CA TYR A 367 -9.21 -16.33 -24.21
C TYR A 367 -10.17 -16.27 -23.02
N LYS A 368 -11.35 -15.67 -23.25
CA LYS A 368 -12.37 -15.49 -22.22
C LYS A 368 -13.33 -16.67 -22.18
N HIS A 369 -13.01 -17.69 -21.37
CA HIS A 369 -13.85 -18.88 -21.22
C HIS A 369 -14.11 -19.24 -19.76
N LYS A 370 -15.37 -19.63 -19.47
CA LYS A 370 -15.82 -19.99 -18.11
C LYS A 370 -14.97 -21.11 -17.49
N LYS A 371 -14.67 -22.17 -18.26
CA LYS A 371 -13.86 -23.31 -17.82
C LYS A 371 -12.42 -22.88 -17.45
N THR A 372 -11.80 -21.99 -18.22
CA THR A 372 -10.48 -21.42 -17.92
C THR A 372 -10.47 -20.67 -16.60
N LYS A 373 -11.53 -19.90 -16.32
CA LYS A 373 -11.66 -19.16 -15.07
C LYS A 373 -11.83 -20.07 -13.86
N GLU A 374 -12.62 -21.14 -13.98
CA GLU A 374 -12.75 -22.18 -12.95
C GLU A 374 -11.39 -22.83 -12.66
N PHE A 375 -10.61 -23.13 -13.70
CA PHE A 375 -9.25 -23.64 -13.57
C PHE A 375 -8.31 -22.64 -12.90
N CYS A 376 -8.35 -21.36 -13.30
CA CYS A 376 -7.56 -20.29 -12.68
C CYS A 376 -7.78 -20.21 -11.17
N PHE A 377 -9.02 -20.36 -10.69
CA PHE A 377 -9.29 -20.40 -9.26
C PHE A 377 -8.69 -21.61 -8.56
N TYR A 378 -8.72 -22.76 -9.22
CA TYR A 378 -8.18 -23.98 -8.67
C TYR A 378 -6.66 -23.91 -8.54
N VAL A 379 -5.96 -23.44 -9.57
CA VAL A 379 -4.49 -23.38 -9.56
C VAL A 379 -3.91 -22.33 -8.62
N LEU A 380 -4.71 -21.37 -8.14
CA LEU A 380 -4.30 -20.47 -7.05
C LEU A 380 -3.97 -21.23 -5.76
N THR A 381 -4.46 -22.46 -5.58
CA THR A 381 -4.10 -23.33 -4.45
C THR A 381 -2.64 -23.79 -4.46
N SER A 382 -1.90 -23.57 -5.56
CA SER A 382 -0.47 -23.91 -5.68
C SER A 382 0.44 -23.12 -4.73
N GLU A 383 0.00 -21.92 -4.30
CA GLU A 383 0.84 -21.00 -3.52
C GLU A 383 2.18 -20.66 -4.22
N CYS A 384 2.24 -20.85 -5.54
CA CYS A 384 3.44 -20.65 -6.35
C CYS A 384 3.42 -19.24 -6.96
N PRO A 385 4.43 -18.39 -6.71
CA PRO A 385 4.46 -17.02 -7.21
C PRO A 385 4.27 -16.88 -8.72
N THR A 386 4.83 -17.78 -9.52
CA THR A 386 4.71 -17.74 -10.99
C THR A 386 3.26 -17.95 -11.43
N ILE A 387 2.61 -18.98 -10.88
CA ILE A 387 1.20 -19.29 -11.15
C ILE A 387 0.28 -18.16 -10.69
N ILE A 388 0.47 -17.65 -9.48
CA ILE A 388 -0.38 -16.58 -8.95
C ILE A 388 -0.26 -15.30 -9.79
N LYS A 389 0.96 -14.91 -10.20
CA LYS A 389 1.15 -13.76 -11.10
C LYS A 389 0.43 -13.96 -12.44
N SER A 390 0.53 -15.15 -13.04
CA SER A 390 -0.17 -15.45 -14.29
C SER A 390 -1.68 -15.37 -14.12
N VAL A 391 -2.25 -15.97 -13.07
CA VAL A 391 -3.70 -15.90 -12.81
C VAL A 391 -4.18 -14.47 -12.56
N ILE A 392 -3.44 -13.66 -11.79
CA ILE A 392 -3.80 -12.25 -11.55
C ILE A 392 -3.87 -11.48 -12.88
N LYS A 393 -2.91 -11.66 -13.79
CA LYS A 393 -2.94 -11.03 -15.12
C LYS A 393 -4.17 -11.44 -15.93
N ILE A 394 -4.55 -12.71 -15.89
CA ILE A 394 -5.76 -13.21 -16.57
C ILE A 394 -7.00 -12.52 -16.00
N PHE A 395 -7.14 -12.51 -14.67
CA PHE A 395 -8.27 -11.84 -14.03
C PHE A 395 -8.31 -10.33 -14.28
N GLU A 396 -7.15 -9.67 -14.39
CA GLU A 396 -7.06 -8.27 -14.77
C GLU A 396 -7.61 -8.03 -16.19
N ILE A 397 -7.18 -8.83 -17.17
CA ILE A 397 -7.66 -8.76 -18.58
C ILE A 397 -9.16 -9.05 -18.67
N GLU A 398 -9.64 -10.01 -17.88
CA GLU A 398 -11.07 -10.33 -17.77
C GLU A 398 -11.89 -9.31 -16.97
N ARG A 399 -11.23 -8.33 -16.33
CA ARG A 399 -11.83 -7.41 -15.35
C ARG A 399 -12.58 -8.12 -14.23
N TYR A 400 -12.11 -9.31 -13.87
CA TYR A 400 -12.67 -10.09 -12.79
C TYR A 400 -12.13 -9.61 -11.45
N LYS A 401 -12.97 -9.57 -10.40
CA LYS A 401 -12.59 -9.17 -9.03
C LYS A 401 -12.60 -10.40 -8.12
N ILE A 402 -11.47 -10.72 -7.49
CA ILE A 402 -11.41 -11.81 -6.52
C ILE A 402 -12.13 -11.37 -5.24
N GLU A 403 -13.31 -11.93 -4.97
CA GLU A 403 -14.08 -11.68 -3.75
C GLU A 403 -14.08 -12.89 -2.78
N ASN A 404 -13.64 -14.06 -3.25
CA ASN A 404 -13.64 -15.29 -2.45
C ASN A 404 -12.53 -15.26 -1.39
N GLY A 405 -12.94 -15.09 -0.13
CA GLY A 405 -12.04 -15.03 1.02
C GLY A 405 -11.14 -16.25 1.22
N LEU A 406 -11.57 -17.44 0.78
CA LEU A 406 -10.81 -18.68 0.94
C LEU A 406 -9.50 -18.67 0.15
N ILE A 407 -9.43 -17.90 -0.92
CA ILE A 407 -8.29 -17.86 -1.85
C ILE A 407 -7.19 -16.93 -1.33
N TYR A 408 -7.55 -15.94 -0.49
CA TYR A 408 -6.59 -14.98 0.06
C TYR A 408 -5.47 -15.64 0.87
N LYS A 409 -5.71 -16.81 1.48
CA LYS A 409 -4.66 -17.55 2.20
C LYS A 409 -3.53 -18.02 1.28
N HIS A 410 -3.86 -18.44 0.06
CA HIS A 410 -2.88 -18.93 -0.91
C HIS A 410 -2.13 -17.79 -1.58
N ILE A 411 -2.84 -16.69 -1.90
CA ILE A 411 -2.20 -15.45 -2.38
C ILE A 411 -1.22 -14.92 -1.33
N LYS A 412 -1.62 -14.90 -0.06
CA LYS A 412 -0.75 -14.54 1.08
C LYS A 412 0.51 -15.40 1.11
N ALA A 413 0.38 -16.71 1.00
CA ALA A 413 1.52 -17.64 1.00
C ALA A 413 2.50 -17.34 -0.14
N ALA A 414 2.00 -17.06 -1.36
CA ALA A 414 2.88 -16.68 -2.47
C ALA A 414 3.54 -15.31 -2.27
N CYS A 415 2.83 -14.31 -1.74
CA CYS A 415 3.42 -13.02 -1.40
C CYS A 415 4.55 -13.14 -0.38
N LEU A 416 4.47 -14.10 0.56
CA LEU A 416 5.54 -14.37 1.52
C LEU A 416 6.75 -15.08 0.90
N LYS A 417 6.56 -15.83 -0.20
CA LYS A 417 7.64 -16.49 -0.94
C LYS A 417 8.34 -15.54 -1.91
N ASP A 418 7.60 -14.59 -2.50
CA ASP A 418 8.11 -13.63 -3.48
C ASP A 418 7.36 -12.30 -3.38
N ASP A 419 8.08 -11.29 -2.91
CA ASP A 419 7.56 -9.93 -2.71
C ASP A 419 7.02 -9.29 -4.00
N SER A 420 7.54 -9.67 -5.17
CA SER A 420 7.09 -9.06 -6.43
C SER A 420 5.65 -9.46 -6.82
N VAL A 421 5.07 -10.46 -6.14
CA VAL A 421 3.63 -10.75 -6.24
C VAL A 421 2.79 -9.59 -5.69
N ILE A 422 3.28 -8.89 -4.66
CA ILE A 422 2.57 -7.77 -4.02
C ILE A 422 2.34 -6.64 -5.02
N ASP A 423 3.35 -6.27 -5.80
CA ASP A 423 3.20 -5.20 -6.80
C ASP A 423 2.22 -5.57 -7.92
N VAL A 424 2.22 -6.83 -8.36
CA VAL A 424 1.25 -7.33 -9.34
C VAL A 424 -0.17 -7.30 -8.77
N LEU A 425 -0.32 -7.69 -7.50
CA LEU A 425 -1.61 -7.67 -6.81
C LEU A 425 -2.13 -6.25 -6.58
N LEU A 426 -1.27 -5.32 -6.18
CA LEU A 426 -1.60 -3.91 -5.99
C LEU A 426 -2.04 -3.26 -7.31
N ASN A 427 -1.29 -3.46 -8.40
CA ASN A 427 -1.67 -3.01 -9.73
C ASN A 427 -3.07 -3.49 -10.12
N TYR A 428 -3.32 -4.79 -9.95
CA TYR A 428 -4.61 -5.42 -10.23
C TYR A 428 -5.76 -4.79 -9.42
N CYS A 429 -5.58 -4.58 -8.12
CA CYS A 429 -6.58 -3.95 -7.26
C CYS A 429 -6.86 -2.48 -7.63
N VAL A 430 -5.80 -1.72 -7.91
CA VAL A 430 -5.90 -0.30 -8.32
C VAL A 430 -6.59 -0.17 -9.68
N ASN A 431 -6.18 -0.97 -10.67
CA ASN A 431 -6.72 -0.92 -12.02
C ASN A 431 -8.22 -1.30 -12.07
N LEU A 432 -8.63 -2.28 -11.28
CA LEU A 432 -10.03 -2.71 -11.21
C LEU A 432 -10.87 -1.97 -10.14
N LYS A 433 -10.24 -1.06 -9.38
CA LYS A 433 -10.87 -0.29 -8.29
C LYS A 433 -11.64 -1.20 -7.32
N PHE A 434 -10.92 -2.12 -6.67
CA PHE A 434 -11.50 -2.97 -5.63
C PHE A 434 -10.48 -3.33 -4.56
N VAL A 435 -10.98 -3.85 -3.44
CA VAL A 435 -10.20 -4.12 -2.24
C VAL A 435 -10.27 -5.60 -1.86
N LEU A 436 -9.13 -6.16 -1.46
CA LEU A 436 -9.06 -7.51 -0.89
C LEU A 436 -9.39 -7.43 0.59
N ARG A 437 -10.58 -7.91 0.98
CA ARG A 437 -11.09 -7.85 2.36
C ARG A 437 -10.47 -8.93 3.26
N SER A 438 -9.14 -9.01 3.30
CA SER A 438 -8.39 -9.89 4.21
C SER A 438 -7.41 -9.08 5.05
N VAL A 439 -7.56 -9.18 6.36
CA VAL A 439 -6.71 -8.46 7.31
C VAL A 439 -5.27 -8.96 7.23
N ASP A 440 -5.10 -10.28 7.16
CA ASP A 440 -3.80 -10.92 7.08
C ASP A 440 -3.05 -10.58 5.80
N LEU A 441 -3.75 -10.61 4.65
CA LEU A 441 -3.14 -10.28 3.37
C LEU A 441 -2.77 -8.80 3.30
N THR A 442 -3.64 -7.92 3.81
CA THR A 442 -3.37 -6.47 3.88
C THR A 442 -2.14 -6.18 4.75
N ARG A 443 -1.94 -6.93 5.85
CA ARG A 443 -0.71 -6.83 6.67
C ARG A 443 0.54 -7.25 5.92
N VAL A 444 0.48 -8.34 5.13
CA VAL A 444 1.61 -8.77 4.29
C VAL A 444 1.93 -7.70 3.24
N ILE A 445 0.91 -7.18 2.54
CA ILE A 445 1.07 -6.08 1.57
C ILE A 445 1.75 -4.87 2.23
N MET A 446 1.28 -4.47 3.41
CA MET A 446 1.81 -3.31 4.14
C MET A 446 3.23 -3.50 4.67
N SER A 447 3.67 -4.74 4.87
CA SER A 447 5.04 -5.04 5.31
C SER A 447 6.11 -4.71 4.27
N LYS A 448 5.72 -4.63 2.99
CA LYS A 448 6.61 -4.37 1.85
C LYS A 448 6.45 -2.96 1.29
N GLU A 449 7.54 -2.42 0.77
CA GLU A 449 7.55 -1.12 0.08
C GLU A 449 6.96 -1.25 -1.33
N SER A 450 6.03 -0.35 -1.68
CA SER A 450 5.45 -0.26 -3.03
C SER A 450 4.90 1.14 -3.28
N LEU A 451 5.15 1.66 -4.48
CA LEU A 451 4.65 2.98 -4.92
C LEU A 451 3.12 3.03 -5.01
N LEU A 452 2.48 1.88 -5.24
CA LEU A 452 1.02 1.78 -5.42
C LEU A 452 0.27 1.59 -4.10
N PHE A 453 0.99 1.46 -2.98
CA PHE A 453 0.39 1.16 -1.68
C PHE A 453 -0.67 2.20 -1.29
N PHE A 454 -0.36 3.51 -1.39
CA PHE A 454 -1.32 4.54 -0.98
C PHE A 454 -2.49 4.70 -1.94
N ASP A 455 -2.32 4.39 -3.22
CA ASP A 455 -3.44 4.35 -4.17
C ASP A 455 -4.36 3.17 -3.87
N TYR A 456 -3.83 2.03 -3.42
CA TYR A 456 -4.61 0.93 -2.89
C TYR A 456 -5.34 1.30 -1.58
N VAL A 457 -4.68 2.00 -0.65
CA VAL A 457 -5.30 2.46 0.61
C VAL A 457 -6.51 3.36 0.35
N LYS A 458 -6.46 4.23 -0.66
CA LYS A 458 -7.58 5.11 -1.05
C LYS A 458 -8.83 4.36 -1.52
N LEU A 459 -8.71 3.09 -1.90
CA LEU A 459 -9.86 2.27 -2.31
C LEU A 459 -10.73 1.83 -1.12
N PHE A 460 -10.24 1.94 0.11
CA PHE A 460 -10.99 1.59 1.31
C PHE A 460 -11.86 2.76 1.78
N ASP A 461 -13.09 2.46 2.19
CA ASP A 461 -13.96 3.45 2.85
C ASP A 461 -13.36 3.93 4.18
N ASP A 462 -12.73 3.02 4.93
CA ASP A 462 -11.95 3.33 6.12
C ASP A 462 -10.83 2.31 6.32
N PHE A 463 -9.58 2.78 6.24
CA PHE A 463 -8.38 1.97 6.45
C PHE A 463 -7.91 1.98 7.92
N SER A 464 -8.64 2.65 8.82
CA SER A 464 -8.20 2.89 10.20
C SER A 464 -7.88 1.61 11.01
N ILE A 465 -8.51 0.48 10.68
CA ILE A 465 -8.31 -0.83 11.35
C ILE A 465 -6.88 -1.38 11.12
N TYR A 466 -6.20 -0.93 10.07
CA TYR A 466 -4.87 -1.41 9.68
C TYR A 466 -3.73 -0.51 10.17
N LEU A 467 -4.03 0.58 10.88
CA LEU A 467 -3.03 1.51 11.39
C LEU A 467 -2.12 0.84 12.42
N ASN A 468 -0.89 0.52 12.02
CA ASN A 468 0.14 -0.12 12.85
C ASN A 468 1.54 0.47 12.55
N ASN A 469 2.58 -0.13 13.13
CA ASN A 469 3.97 0.31 12.90
C ASN A 469 4.43 0.12 11.44
N ASP A 470 3.86 -0.82 10.69
CA ASP A 470 4.20 -1.01 9.27
C ASP A 470 3.59 0.11 8.43
N PHE A 471 2.35 0.52 8.71
CA PHE A 471 1.76 1.71 8.10
C PHE A 471 2.63 2.96 8.36
N LEU A 472 3.13 3.11 9.59
CA LEU A 472 4.05 4.20 9.94
C LEU A 472 5.31 4.20 9.08
N LYS A 473 5.90 3.01 8.82
CA LYS A 473 7.03 2.87 7.90
C LYS A 473 6.64 3.27 6.48
N ARG A 474 5.48 2.83 5.97
CA ARG A 474 5.04 3.17 4.62
C ARG A 474 4.85 4.68 4.40
N LEU A 475 4.55 5.46 5.44
CA LEU A 475 4.48 6.93 5.33
C LEU A 475 5.80 7.56 4.86
N SER A 476 6.95 6.92 5.06
CA SER A 476 8.23 7.44 4.56
C SER A 476 8.37 7.31 3.05
N ASP A 477 7.71 6.32 2.42
CA ASP A 477 7.84 6.04 0.99
C ASP A 477 7.19 7.14 0.14
N ASN A 478 6.02 7.63 0.58
CA ASN A 478 5.34 8.75 -0.05
C ASN A 478 4.56 9.55 0.99
N ARG A 479 5.22 10.58 1.54
CA ARG A 479 4.70 11.42 2.62
C ARG A 479 3.41 12.14 2.25
N SER A 480 3.34 12.72 1.04
CA SER A 480 2.18 13.49 0.60
C SER A 480 0.92 12.63 0.52
N LEU A 481 1.00 11.51 -0.24
CA LEU A 481 -0.13 10.58 -0.36
C LEU A 481 -0.45 9.91 0.97
N GLY A 482 0.55 9.57 1.77
CA GLY A 482 0.36 8.95 3.08
C GLY A 482 -0.39 9.84 4.07
N LEU A 483 -0.01 11.11 4.17
CA LEU A 483 -0.70 12.08 5.04
C LEU A 483 -2.12 12.40 4.53
N GLN A 484 -2.32 12.49 3.21
CA GLN A 484 -3.65 12.62 2.62
C GLN A 484 -4.55 11.42 2.94
N SER A 485 -4.01 10.20 2.85
CA SER A 485 -4.73 8.98 3.22
C SER A 485 -5.05 8.96 4.72
N LEU A 486 -4.14 9.39 5.59
CA LEU A 486 -4.45 9.54 7.02
C LEU A 486 -5.58 10.57 7.24
N LEU A 487 -5.62 11.67 6.47
CA LEU A 487 -6.63 12.72 6.59
C LEU A 487 -8.07 12.26 6.34
N SER A 488 -8.30 11.09 5.73
CA SER A 488 -9.63 10.52 5.48
C SER A 488 -10.09 9.53 6.57
N MET A 489 -9.20 8.99 7.41
CA MET A 489 -9.48 7.88 8.32
C MET A 489 -10.14 8.30 9.65
N LYS A 490 -10.88 7.40 10.33
CA LYS A 490 -11.62 7.73 11.57
C LYS A 490 -10.76 7.76 12.85
N ASN A 491 -9.82 6.83 13.04
CA ASN A 491 -9.04 6.67 14.28
C ASN A 491 -7.61 7.29 14.24
N VAL A 492 -7.46 8.41 13.53
CA VAL A 492 -6.14 9.04 13.29
C VAL A 492 -5.51 9.58 14.59
N SER A 493 -6.33 10.04 15.53
CA SER A 493 -5.89 10.69 16.76
C SER A 493 -4.99 9.82 17.63
N ASP A 494 -5.43 8.61 17.93
CA ASP A 494 -4.67 7.70 18.80
C ASP A 494 -3.41 7.17 18.10
N PHE A 495 -3.46 6.99 16.78
CA PHE A 495 -2.29 6.60 15.99
C PHE A 495 -1.19 7.66 16.00
N VAL A 496 -1.55 8.93 15.79
CA VAL A 496 -0.58 10.05 15.79
C VAL A 496 -0.01 10.28 17.18
N LEU A 497 -0.84 10.24 18.23
CA LEU A 497 -0.39 10.43 19.61
C LEU A 497 0.55 9.30 20.07
N LYS A 498 0.25 8.05 19.72
CA LYS A 498 1.11 6.90 20.03
C LYS A 498 2.47 7.01 19.34
N ASN A 499 2.50 7.55 18.12
CA ASN A 499 3.70 7.67 17.30
C ASN A 499 4.29 9.09 17.27
N LYS A 500 4.10 9.88 18.33
CA LYS A 500 4.52 11.29 18.41
C LYS A 500 5.97 11.53 17.99
N ASN A 501 6.89 10.62 18.33
CA ASN A 501 8.31 10.76 18.01
C ASN A 501 8.55 10.82 16.50
N TYR A 502 7.81 10.03 15.71
CA TYR A 502 7.90 10.05 14.25
C TYR A 502 7.38 11.37 13.69
N PHE A 503 6.20 11.82 14.12
CA PHE A 503 5.62 13.08 13.65
C PHE A 503 6.45 14.30 14.09
N ASN A 504 7.06 14.26 15.28
CA ASN A 504 7.98 15.29 15.75
C ASN A 504 9.24 15.35 14.89
N ALA A 505 9.82 14.19 14.55
CA ALA A 505 10.94 14.11 13.63
C ALA A 505 10.55 14.66 12.25
N LEU A 506 9.38 14.26 11.73
CA LEU A 506 8.86 14.71 10.45
C LEU A 506 8.73 16.25 10.39
N VAL A 507 8.14 16.87 11.42
CA VAL A 507 8.03 18.33 11.52
C VAL A 507 9.39 19.03 11.55
N LYS A 508 10.40 18.43 12.17
CA LYS A 508 11.76 18.99 12.22
C LYS A 508 12.50 18.86 10.89
N THR A 509 12.33 17.74 10.19
CA THR A 509 13.11 17.41 8.98
C THR A 509 12.47 17.91 7.70
N GLU A 510 11.14 18.00 7.66
CA GLU A 510 10.42 18.33 6.45
C GLU A 510 10.55 19.80 6.10
N LYS A 511 10.81 20.11 4.83
CA LYS A 511 10.93 21.48 4.32
C LYS A 511 9.81 21.86 3.37
N ASP A 512 9.07 20.89 2.84
CA ASP A 512 7.94 21.12 1.97
C ASP A 512 6.75 21.72 2.74
N ILE A 513 6.35 22.93 2.34
CA ILE A 513 5.25 23.68 2.95
C ILE A 513 3.92 22.93 2.81
N GLU A 514 3.67 22.26 1.69
CA GLU A 514 2.41 21.53 1.47
C GLU A 514 2.31 20.29 2.39
N ILE A 515 3.43 19.59 2.60
CA ILE A 515 3.50 18.50 3.58
C ILE A 515 3.27 19.03 4.99
N GLN A 516 3.89 20.15 5.35
CA GLN A 516 3.70 20.79 6.66
C GLN A 516 2.24 21.24 6.87
N LYS A 517 1.55 21.76 5.83
CA LYS A 517 0.12 22.06 5.88
C LYS A 517 -0.73 20.80 6.12
N LEU A 518 -0.43 19.69 5.44
CA LEU A 518 -1.12 18.41 5.67
C LEU A 518 -0.97 17.93 7.12
N ILE A 519 0.21 18.08 7.73
CA ILE A 519 0.45 17.74 9.14
C ILE A 519 -0.45 18.57 10.08
N VAL A 520 -0.55 19.89 9.87
CA VAL A 520 -1.44 20.74 10.69
C VAL A 520 -2.91 20.38 10.48
N ASN A 521 -3.32 20.05 9.25
CA ASN A 521 -4.67 19.59 8.97
C ASN A 521 -4.99 18.28 9.69
N LEU A 522 -4.04 17.35 9.77
CA LEU A 522 -4.18 16.14 10.59
C LEU A 522 -4.42 16.52 12.05
N TYR A 523 -3.60 17.40 12.62
CA TYR A 523 -3.76 17.84 14.02
C TYR A 523 -5.11 18.54 14.28
N ASN A 524 -5.66 19.25 13.29
CA ASN A 524 -7.01 19.81 13.39
C ASN A 524 -8.13 18.75 13.42
N ARG A 525 -8.01 17.64 12.67
CA ARG A 525 -8.95 16.50 12.70
C ARG A 525 -8.82 15.66 13.97
N ILE A 526 -7.67 15.70 14.64
CA ILE A 526 -7.36 14.96 15.88
C ILE A 526 -7.97 15.62 17.13
N THR A 527 -8.20 16.93 17.10
CA THR A 527 -8.43 17.71 18.31
C THR A 527 -9.91 17.84 18.68
N SER A 528 -10.37 16.93 19.55
CA SER A 528 -11.37 17.28 20.56
C SER A 528 -10.74 18.30 21.53
N PHE A 529 -11.53 19.23 22.08
CA PHE A 529 -11.03 20.28 22.99
C PHE A 529 -10.11 19.71 24.09
N THR A 530 -10.44 18.53 24.62
CA THR A 530 -9.72 17.82 25.70
C THR A 530 -8.26 17.47 25.43
N LYS A 531 -7.85 17.23 24.17
CA LYS A 531 -6.49 16.77 23.83
C LYS A 531 -5.53 17.92 23.45
N MET A 532 -5.95 19.19 23.54
CA MET A 532 -5.16 20.34 23.05
C MET A 532 -3.83 20.61 23.79
N HIS A 533 -3.64 20.12 25.01
CA HIS A 533 -2.38 20.32 25.74
C HIS A 533 -1.24 19.42 25.27
N SER A 534 -1.50 18.42 24.43
CA SER A 534 -0.49 17.50 23.91
C SER A 534 0.32 18.09 22.75
N PHE A 535 0.12 19.36 22.39
CA PHE A 535 0.83 20.04 21.30
C PHE A 535 1.77 21.14 21.83
N SER A 536 2.93 21.30 21.19
CA SER A 536 3.94 22.30 21.51
C SER A 536 4.75 22.73 20.28
N PHE A 537 5.45 23.86 20.35
CA PHE A 537 6.48 24.22 19.37
C PHE A 537 7.89 23.81 19.78
N THR A 538 8.10 23.57 21.08
CA THR A 538 9.43 23.45 21.67
C THR A 538 9.59 22.23 22.57
N ASP A 539 8.49 21.71 23.12
CA ASP A 539 8.51 20.57 24.03
C ASP A 539 8.41 19.26 23.25
N GLU A 540 9.53 18.54 23.14
CA GLU A 540 9.62 17.27 22.43
C GLU A 540 8.86 16.12 23.11
N SER A 541 8.50 16.28 24.38
CA SER A 541 7.63 15.33 25.07
C SER A 541 6.18 15.40 24.55
N GLN A 542 5.83 16.48 23.84
CA GLN A 542 4.54 16.75 23.21
C GLN A 542 4.64 16.65 21.69
N VAL A 543 3.51 16.62 20.98
CA VAL A 543 3.46 16.65 19.51
C VAL A 543 3.87 18.03 19.01
N LEU A 544 4.90 18.10 18.17
CA LEU A 544 5.44 19.35 17.65
C LEU A 544 4.56 19.91 16.53
N LEU A 545 4.25 21.20 16.61
CA LEU A 545 3.57 21.95 15.56
C LEU A 545 4.60 22.53 14.57
N PRO A 546 4.37 22.41 13.25
CA PRO A 546 5.20 23.10 12.27
C PRO A 546 4.96 24.61 12.33
N LYS A 547 6.03 25.40 12.13
CA LYS A 547 5.97 26.87 12.11
C LYS A 547 5.51 27.39 10.74
N VAL A 548 4.34 26.93 10.27
CA VAL A 548 3.69 27.41 9.05
C VAL A 548 2.37 28.05 9.40
N TYR A 549 2.27 29.35 9.16
CA TYR A 549 1.11 30.15 9.52
C TYR A 549 0.11 30.17 8.38
N PHE A 550 -0.92 29.34 8.49
CA PHE A 550 -2.05 29.29 7.56
C PHE A 550 -3.36 29.00 8.33
N SER A 551 -4.50 29.05 7.64
CA SER A 551 -5.86 28.90 8.19
C SER A 551 -6.03 27.72 9.16
N GLY A 552 -5.40 26.58 8.86
CA GLY A 552 -5.41 25.41 9.74
C GLY A 552 -4.76 25.69 11.09
N LEU A 553 -3.60 26.34 11.13
CA LEU A 553 -2.89 26.59 12.39
C LEU A 553 -3.68 27.56 13.29
N PHE A 554 -4.30 28.59 12.70
CA PHE A 554 -5.14 29.54 13.45
C PHE A 554 -6.36 28.88 14.09
N LYS A 555 -7.01 27.95 13.38
CA LYS A 555 -8.11 27.13 13.95
C LYS A 555 -7.64 26.32 15.17
N LEU A 556 -6.45 25.72 15.09
CA LEU A 556 -5.87 24.95 16.19
C LEU A 556 -5.61 25.84 17.42
N PHE A 557 -5.08 27.05 17.20
CA PHE A 557 -4.82 27.99 18.29
C PHE A 557 -6.10 28.51 18.93
N SER A 558 -7.11 28.88 18.15
CA SER A 558 -8.41 29.30 18.67
C SER A 558 -9.02 28.24 19.59
N LYS A 559 -9.01 26.97 19.16
CA LYS A 559 -9.46 25.84 19.97
C LYS A 559 -8.63 25.67 21.25
N ALA A 560 -7.30 25.83 21.18
CA ALA A 560 -6.41 25.70 22.33
C ALA A 560 -6.63 26.82 23.37
N LEU A 561 -6.83 28.07 22.92
CA LEU A 561 -7.14 29.21 23.78
C LEU A 561 -8.49 29.04 24.48
N ILE A 562 -9.54 28.69 23.73
CA ILE A 562 -10.88 28.42 24.28
C ILE A 562 -10.81 27.29 25.32
N HIS A 563 -10.11 26.19 25.01
CA HIS A 563 -9.95 25.08 25.95
C HIS A 563 -9.24 25.49 27.25
N SER A 564 -8.17 26.29 27.15
CA SER A 564 -7.44 26.79 28.30
C SER A 564 -8.35 27.61 29.22
N HIS A 565 -9.17 28.47 28.62
CA HIS A 565 -10.13 29.30 29.34
C HIS A 565 -11.23 28.49 30.03
N ILE A 566 -11.90 27.57 29.30
CA ILE A 566 -12.98 26.73 29.85
C ILE A 566 -12.50 25.91 31.05
N ASN A 567 -11.25 25.44 31.04
CA ASN A 567 -10.70 24.59 32.11
C ASN A 567 -9.87 25.36 33.16
N ASN A 568 -9.91 26.70 33.17
CA ASN A 568 -9.13 27.54 34.09
C ASN A 568 -7.62 27.20 34.10
N LYS A 569 -7.07 26.83 32.95
CA LYS A 569 -5.63 26.56 32.78
C LYS A 569 -4.92 27.81 32.27
N PRO A 570 -3.65 28.06 32.69
CA PRO A 570 -2.89 29.19 32.20
C PRO A 570 -2.68 29.08 30.69
N VAL A 571 -2.97 30.16 29.97
CA VAL A 571 -2.76 30.24 28.52
C VAL A 571 -1.26 30.08 28.23
N LYS A 572 -0.91 29.05 27.47
CA LYS A 572 0.47 28.87 27.01
C LYS A 572 0.83 30.01 26.06
N LYS A 573 1.89 30.78 26.37
CA LYS A 573 2.37 31.90 25.53
C LYS A 573 2.57 31.50 24.05
N MET A 574 2.96 30.26 23.78
CA MET A 574 3.18 29.74 22.43
C MET A 574 1.93 29.77 21.53
N PHE A 575 0.73 29.85 22.10
CA PHE A 575 -0.54 29.94 21.35
C PHE A 575 -1.05 31.36 21.19
N VAL A 576 -0.31 32.34 21.71
CA VAL A 576 -0.56 33.77 21.54
C VAL A 576 0.49 34.28 20.55
N LEU A 577 0.08 34.39 19.29
CA LEU A 577 0.92 34.97 18.26
C LEU A 577 0.81 36.47 18.31
N GLU A 578 1.95 37.13 18.32
CA GLU A 578 2.08 38.56 18.05
C GLU A 578 2.48 38.74 16.59
N GLU A 579 1.82 39.66 15.89
CA GLU A 579 2.25 40.25 14.61
C GLU A 579 2.62 39.24 13.50
N LEU A 580 1.64 38.91 12.64
CA LEU A 580 1.87 38.02 11.51
C LEU A 580 1.26 38.56 10.22
N ILE A 581 2.08 38.61 9.17
CA ILE A 581 1.63 38.89 7.80
C ILE A 581 1.21 37.54 7.20
N VAL A 582 -0.10 37.38 6.99
CA VAL A 582 -0.75 36.21 6.39
C VAL A 582 -1.21 36.48 4.95
N SER A 583 -1.42 35.42 4.17
CA SER A 583 -2.02 35.53 2.83
C SER A 583 -3.47 36.02 2.92
N GLU A 584 -4.03 36.57 1.83
CA GLU A 584 -5.46 36.93 1.79
C GLU A 584 -6.37 35.71 2.02
N ASP A 585 -5.95 34.53 1.54
CA ASP A 585 -6.70 33.27 1.68
C ASP A 585 -6.85 32.83 3.15
N ASP A 586 -5.85 33.15 3.99
CA ASP A 586 -5.84 32.78 5.41
C ASP A 586 -6.32 33.91 6.35
N LEU A 587 -6.55 35.11 5.79
CA LEU A 587 -6.82 36.33 6.56
C LEU A 587 -8.08 36.21 7.42
N LYS A 588 -9.12 35.54 6.91
CA LYS A 588 -10.39 35.34 7.64
C LYS A 588 -10.16 34.55 8.93
N GLU A 589 -9.56 33.36 8.82
CA GLU A 589 -9.26 32.50 9.97
C GLU A 589 -8.30 33.16 10.96
N TYR A 590 -7.34 33.95 10.47
CA TYR A 590 -6.45 34.74 11.32
C TYR A 590 -7.23 35.80 12.12
N VAL A 591 -8.12 36.54 11.46
CA VAL A 591 -9.02 37.52 12.12
C VAL A 591 -9.91 36.86 13.17
N ASP A 592 -10.49 35.70 12.87
CA ASP A 592 -11.33 34.96 13.82
C ASP A 592 -10.53 34.51 15.04
N TYR A 593 -9.28 34.09 14.85
CA TYR A 593 -8.35 33.81 15.95
C TYR A 593 -8.05 35.04 16.83
N LEU A 594 -7.85 36.22 16.23
CA LEU A 594 -7.65 37.46 16.98
C LEU A 594 -8.90 37.88 17.77
N LYS A 595 -10.10 37.69 17.20
CA LYS A 595 -11.36 37.92 17.93
C LYS A 595 -11.48 37.03 19.17
N VAL A 596 -11.06 35.77 19.08
CA VAL A 596 -11.00 34.86 20.25
C VAL A 596 -10.07 35.42 21.32
N GLN A 597 -8.90 35.95 20.96
CA GLN A 597 -8.01 36.59 21.93
C GLN A 597 -8.66 37.77 22.65
N VAL A 598 -9.36 38.65 21.91
CA VAL A 598 -10.08 39.80 22.48
C VAL A 598 -11.14 39.35 23.48
N ILE A 599 -11.94 38.33 23.14
CA ILE A 599 -12.98 37.77 24.03
C ILE A 599 -12.35 37.27 25.34
N LEU A 600 -11.17 36.66 25.26
CA LEU A 600 -10.45 36.12 26.40
C LEU A 600 -9.67 37.19 27.20
N GLY A 601 -9.78 38.47 26.83
CA GLY A 601 -9.09 39.58 27.49
C GLY A 601 -7.59 39.65 27.20
N ILE A 602 -7.11 38.97 26.16
CA ILE A 602 -5.72 39.03 25.71
C ILE A 602 -5.56 40.30 24.85
N GLN A 603 -4.55 41.13 25.16
CA GLN A 603 -4.28 42.35 24.40
C GLN A 603 -3.78 42.03 23.00
N ILE A 604 -4.37 42.67 21.99
CA ILE A 604 -3.95 42.55 20.59
C ILE A 604 -3.54 43.91 20.01
N LYS A 605 -2.50 43.91 19.15
CA LYS A 605 -1.98 45.11 18.48
C LYS A 605 -2.61 45.29 17.09
N VAL A 606 -3.86 45.76 17.05
CA VAL A 606 -4.63 45.87 15.80
C VAL A 606 -4.07 46.91 14.84
N ASN A 607 -3.44 47.98 15.35
CA ASN A 607 -3.02 49.13 14.54
C ASN A 607 -1.99 48.80 13.44
N GLU A 608 -1.14 47.80 13.64
CA GLU A 608 -0.16 47.38 12.61
C GLU A 608 -0.79 46.47 11.55
N LEU A 609 -1.76 45.64 11.95
CA LEU A 609 -2.54 44.81 11.04
C LEU A 609 -3.32 45.66 10.03
N ILE A 610 -3.88 46.77 10.50
CA ILE A 610 -4.61 47.76 9.69
C ILE A 610 -3.72 48.46 8.66
N ARG A 611 -2.41 48.59 8.95
CA ARG A 611 -1.45 49.19 8.00
C ARG A 611 -1.14 48.26 6.83
N ASN A 612 -1.14 46.95 7.08
CA ASN A 612 -0.72 45.94 6.12
C ASN A 612 -1.89 45.32 5.34
N TYR A 613 -3.12 45.42 5.86
CA TYR A 613 -4.30 44.79 5.27
C TYR A 613 -5.49 45.75 5.23
N SER A 614 -6.29 45.65 4.17
CA SER A 614 -7.55 46.36 4.03
C SER A 614 -8.66 45.41 3.55
N GLY A 615 -9.92 45.77 3.79
CA GLY A 615 -11.09 45.01 3.34
C GLY A 615 -11.92 44.40 4.45
N LYS A 616 -12.99 43.70 4.05
CA LYS A 616 -14.12 43.35 4.91
C LYS A 616 -13.76 42.64 6.24
N TYR A 617 -12.75 41.77 6.24
CA TYR A 617 -12.37 41.02 7.45
C TYR A 617 -11.62 41.88 8.46
N ILE A 618 -10.77 42.79 7.99
CA ILE A 618 -10.05 43.75 8.82
C ILE A 618 -11.02 44.77 9.40
N ASP A 619 -11.93 45.29 8.57
CA ASP A 619 -12.98 46.19 9.04
C ASP A 619 -13.79 45.53 10.16
N ASP A 620 -14.26 44.29 9.93
CA ASP A 620 -15.02 43.50 10.91
C ASP A 620 -14.25 43.30 12.22
N LEU A 621 -12.92 43.10 12.16
CA LEU A 621 -12.06 43.02 13.35
C LEU A 621 -12.00 44.36 14.10
N ILE A 622 -11.83 45.47 13.39
CA ILE A 622 -11.75 46.82 13.98
C ILE A 622 -13.04 47.14 14.74
N GLY A 623 -14.20 46.94 14.08
CA GLY A 623 -15.50 47.15 14.69
C GLY A 623 -15.68 46.28 15.94
N PHE A 624 -15.30 45.00 15.85
CA PHE A 624 -15.33 44.08 16.99
C PHE A 624 -14.44 44.57 18.14
N CYS A 625 -13.20 44.98 17.87
CA CYS A 625 -12.29 45.45 18.91
C CYS A 625 -12.77 46.73 19.60
N ARG A 626 -13.28 47.70 18.82
CA ARG A 626 -13.87 48.94 19.37
C ARG A 626 -15.08 48.65 20.26
N SER A 627 -15.88 47.62 19.94
CA SER A 627 -16.98 47.18 20.82
C SER A 627 -16.51 46.63 22.17
N TYR A 628 -15.28 46.08 22.24
CA TYR A 628 -14.57 45.70 23.46
C TYR A 628 -13.71 46.85 24.04
N GLY A 629 -14.00 48.09 23.65
CA GLY A 629 -13.40 49.31 24.22
C GLY A 629 -12.02 49.69 23.67
N TYR A 630 -11.47 48.97 22.69
CA TYR A 630 -10.15 49.29 22.13
C TYR A 630 -10.20 50.60 21.33
N LYS A 631 -9.27 51.52 21.61
CA LYS A 631 -9.10 52.77 20.86
C LYS A 631 -8.28 52.53 19.59
N ILE A 632 -8.96 52.49 18.44
CA ILE A 632 -8.34 52.31 17.12
C ILE A 632 -8.70 53.52 16.27
N ASN A 633 -7.74 54.16 15.59
CA ASN A 633 -8.00 55.27 14.66
C ASN A 633 -8.00 54.74 13.22
N PHE A 634 -9.18 54.59 12.62
CA PHE A 634 -9.40 54.08 11.27
C PHE A 634 -10.69 54.68 10.72
N ASP A 635 -10.59 55.38 9.60
CA ASP A 635 -11.64 56.29 9.09
C ASP A 635 -12.64 55.60 8.16
N SER A 636 -12.26 54.49 7.52
CA SER A 636 -13.13 53.74 6.61
C SER A 636 -13.60 52.43 7.22
N LEU A 637 -14.79 52.39 7.82
CA LEU A 637 -15.38 51.15 8.32
C LEU A 637 -16.46 50.62 7.39
N SER A 638 -16.47 49.30 7.19
CA SER A 638 -17.62 48.57 6.64
C SER A 638 -18.89 48.82 7.48
N LEU A 639 -20.06 48.72 6.86
CA LEU A 639 -21.36 48.89 7.51
C LEU A 639 -21.50 48.01 8.77
N ARG A 640 -21.11 46.73 8.64
CA ARG A 640 -21.15 45.75 9.73
C ARG A 640 -20.32 46.19 10.93
N SER A 641 -19.16 46.79 10.67
CA SER A 641 -18.24 47.29 11.70
C SER A 641 -18.77 48.52 12.42
N ARG A 642 -19.43 49.43 11.70
CA ARG A 642 -20.12 50.60 12.30
C ARG A 642 -21.24 50.18 13.24
N ILE A 643 -21.97 49.12 12.88
CA ILE A 643 -23.01 48.53 13.72
C ILE A 643 -22.43 47.97 15.02
N TYR A 644 -21.27 47.29 14.97
CA TYR A 644 -20.59 46.78 16.16
C TYR A 644 -20.10 47.87 17.12
N GLU A 645 -19.84 49.09 16.63
CA GLU A 645 -19.45 50.22 17.49
C GLU A 645 -20.58 50.77 18.34
N ASN A 646 -21.83 50.30 18.19
CA ASN A 646 -23.02 50.83 18.83
C ASN A 646 -23.15 52.37 18.70
N ARG A 647 -22.59 52.97 17.63
CA ARG A 647 -22.74 54.41 17.39
C ARG A 647 -24.21 54.74 17.15
N LYS A 648 -24.66 55.82 17.77
CA LYS A 648 -26.00 56.37 17.59
C LYS A 648 -25.99 57.26 16.34
N ASP A 649 -26.63 56.80 15.26
CA ASP A 649 -26.68 57.43 13.94
C ASP A 649 -27.96 56.97 13.20
N ASN A 650 -28.89 57.91 13.02
CA ASN A 650 -30.16 57.66 12.35
C ASN A 650 -30.05 57.57 10.83
N GLU A 651 -29.09 58.27 10.21
CA GLU A 651 -28.86 58.16 8.75
C GLU A 651 -28.33 56.78 8.38
N LEU A 652 -27.51 56.18 9.25
CA LEU A 652 -26.99 54.83 9.08
C LEU A 652 -28.14 53.81 9.02
N PHE A 653 -29.16 53.97 9.85
CA PHE A 653 -30.37 53.14 9.80
C PHE A 653 -31.12 53.37 8.47
N ILE A 654 -31.45 54.63 8.15
CA ILE A 654 -32.27 54.96 6.97
C ILE A 654 -31.65 54.46 5.66
N LYS A 655 -30.35 54.67 5.46
CA LYS A 655 -29.66 54.34 4.21
C LYS A 655 -29.52 52.84 3.97
N ASN A 656 -29.47 52.03 5.02
CA ASN A 656 -29.02 50.64 4.92
C ASN A 656 -30.07 49.60 5.31
N TYR A 657 -31.15 49.98 5.99
CA TYR A 657 -32.09 48.99 6.54
C TYR A 657 -32.71 48.08 5.46
N GLU A 658 -33.09 48.63 4.30
CA GLU A 658 -33.75 47.86 3.26
C GLU A 658 -32.81 46.94 2.46
N SER A 659 -31.50 47.19 2.48
CA SER A 659 -30.50 46.51 1.62
C SER A 659 -29.70 45.40 2.30
N VAL A 660 -29.93 45.15 3.60
CA VAL A 660 -29.16 44.19 4.40
C VAL A 660 -29.97 42.97 4.85
N ASP A 661 -29.27 41.92 5.27
CA ASP A 661 -29.89 40.69 5.79
C ASP A 661 -30.64 40.89 7.13
N LYS A 662 -31.49 39.93 7.50
CA LYS A 662 -32.35 40.00 8.69
C LYS A 662 -31.59 40.20 10.00
N PHE A 663 -30.44 39.55 10.16
CA PHE A 663 -29.61 39.70 11.34
C PHE A 663 -29.02 41.12 11.45
N THR A 664 -28.56 41.67 10.33
CA THR A 664 -28.01 43.02 10.24
C THR A 664 -29.09 44.08 10.45
N LYS A 665 -30.32 43.85 9.96
CA LYS A 665 -31.49 44.70 10.26
C LYS A 665 -31.78 44.78 11.76
N PHE A 666 -31.76 43.64 12.46
CA PHE A 666 -31.92 43.62 13.92
C PHE A 666 -30.82 44.43 14.61
N ALA A 667 -29.57 44.29 14.15
CA ALA A 667 -28.45 45.02 14.72
C ALA A 667 -28.51 46.53 14.44
N LEU A 668 -29.01 46.96 13.28
CA LEU A 668 -29.25 48.37 12.93
C LEU A 668 -30.24 49.05 13.88
N HIS A 669 -31.24 48.35 14.43
CA HIS A 669 -32.14 48.94 15.44
C HIS A 669 -31.38 49.44 16.68
N LYS A 670 -30.20 48.88 16.99
CA LYS A 670 -29.37 49.34 18.12
C LYS A 670 -28.62 50.64 17.84
N THR A 671 -28.47 51.03 16.58
CA THR A 671 -27.76 52.25 16.17
C THR A 671 -28.67 53.49 16.16
N ILE A 672 -29.96 53.34 16.45
CA ILE A 672 -30.91 54.46 16.44
C ILE A 672 -30.61 55.44 17.59
N ASP A 673 -30.47 56.72 17.27
CA ASP A 673 -30.41 57.83 18.22
C ASP A 673 -31.83 58.36 18.49
N LEU A 674 -32.38 57.97 19.64
CA LEU A 674 -33.73 58.35 20.04
C LEU A 674 -33.89 59.85 20.32
N ASN A 675 -32.82 60.54 20.76
CA ASN A 675 -32.87 61.96 21.07
C ASN A 675 -33.01 62.78 19.78
N GLU A 676 -32.16 62.46 18.79
CA GLU A 676 -32.22 63.11 17.48
C GLU A 676 -33.52 62.76 16.72
N LEU A 677 -33.95 61.49 16.80
CA LEU A 677 -35.19 61.03 16.16
C LEU A 677 -36.42 61.79 16.68
N SER A 678 -36.42 62.20 17.96
CA SER A 678 -37.53 62.96 18.55
C SER A 678 -37.70 64.37 17.96
N ILE A 679 -36.63 64.96 17.41
CA ILE A 679 -36.57 66.35 16.92
C ILE A 679 -36.69 66.42 15.39
N ASN A 680 -36.09 65.45 14.67
CA ASN A 680 -36.00 65.49 13.21
C ASN A 680 -37.24 64.85 12.53
N SER A 681 -38.14 65.68 12.03
CA SER A 681 -39.39 65.25 11.38
C SER A 681 -39.19 64.49 10.06
N ILE A 682 -38.06 64.67 9.36
CA ILE A 682 -37.72 63.96 8.13
C ILE A 682 -37.33 62.52 8.46
N HIS A 683 -36.45 62.33 9.46
CA HIS A 683 -36.07 60.99 9.92
C HIS A 683 -37.28 60.20 10.43
N LYS A 684 -38.20 60.84 11.18
CA LYS A 684 -39.44 60.18 11.62
C LYS A 684 -40.24 59.59 10.45
N LYS A 685 -40.43 60.35 9.36
CA LYS A 685 -41.16 59.88 8.17
C LYS A 685 -40.46 58.71 7.47
N GLU A 686 -39.14 58.76 7.35
CA GLU A 686 -38.37 57.66 6.73
C GLU A 686 -38.41 56.39 7.60
N PHE A 687 -38.32 56.52 8.92
CA PHE A 687 -38.47 55.41 9.84
C PHE A 687 -39.87 54.79 9.76
N GLU A 688 -40.92 55.61 9.70
CA GLU A 688 -42.31 55.15 9.47
C GLU A 688 -42.44 54.38 8.14
N ARG A 689 -41.85 54.89 7.06
CA ARG A 689 -41.83 54.23 5.74
C ARG A 689 -41.15 52.87 5.81
N ILE A 690 -39.95 52.82 6.37
CA ILE A 690 -39.14 51.59 6.51
C ILE A 690 -39.88 50.55 7.35
N LEU A 691 -40.44 50.94 8.49
CA LEU A 691 -41.20 50.04 9.36
C LEU A 691 -42.44 49.48 8.68
N LYS A 692 -43.17 50.32 7.92
CA LYS A 692 -44.35 49.89 7.19
C LYS A 692 -43.99 48.86 6.11
N ASN A 693 -42.87 49.04 5.42
CA ASN A 693 -42.36 48.07 4.45
C ASN A 693 -41.95 46.76 5.12
N GLU A 694 -41.19 46.82 6.21
CA GLU A 694 -40.72 45.62 6.92
C GLU A 694 -41.89 44.81 7.51
N LEU A 695 -42.89 45.48 8.09
CA LEU A 695 -44.06 44.80 8.64
C LEU A 695 -44.92 44.17 7.54
N ASN A 696 -45.02 44.77 6.35
CA ASN A 696 -45.66 44.12 5.21
C ASN A 696 -44.92 42.84 4.78
N LEU A 697 -43.58 42.87 4.74
CA LEU A 697 -42.77 41.70 4.44
C LEU A 697 -42.96 40.60 5.50
N LEU A 698 -42.88 40.95 6.78
CA LEU A 698 -43.12 40.01 7.89
C LEU A 698 -44.52 39.42 7.89
N LYS A 699 -45.52 40.16 7.40
CA LYS A 699 -46.89 39.66 7.22
C LYS A 699 -46.97 38.56 6.16
N ILE A 700 -46.23 38.71 5.05
CA ILE A 700 -46.16 37.74 3.95
C ILE A 700 -45.36 36.50 4.38
N GLU A 701 -44.24 36.70 5.06
CA GLU A 701 -43.32 35.62 5.45
C GLU A 701 -43.77 34.87 6.72
N GLY A 702 -44.53 35.53 7.61
CA GLY A 702 -44.96 35.02 8.91
C GLY A 702 -43.95 35.28 10.03
N ILE A 703 -44.43 35.65 11.23
CA ILE A 703 -43.54 36.03 12.34
C ILE A 703 -42.81 34.82 12.96
N ASN A 704 -43.33 33.60 12.84
CA ASN A 704 -43.00 32.45 13.72
C ASN A 704 -41.52 32.00 13.81
N SER A 705 -40.63 32.46 12.93
CA SER A 705 -39.20 32.18 13.05
C SER A 705 -38.53 33.08 14.09
N GLU A 706 -37.49 32.60 14.77
CA GLU A 706 -36.78 33.35 15.82
C GLU A 706 -36.23 34.69 15.30
N GLU A 707 -35.71 34.71 14.06
CA GLU A 707 -35.23 35.93 13.41
C GLU A 707 -36.37 36.94 13.12
N ASN A 708 -37.52 36.45 12.65
CA ASN A 708 -38.67 37.31 12.37
C ASN A 708 -39.32 37.82 13.66
N LEU A 709 -39.32 37.04 14.74
CA LEU A 709 -39.75 37.47 16.09
C LEU A 709 -38.88 38.62 16.61
N LEU A 710 -37.56 38.52 16.44
CA LEU A 710 -36.62 39.57 16.87
C LEU A 710 -36.79 40.87 16.08
N LEU A 711 -37.00 40.77 14.76
CA LEU A 711 -37.28 41.92 13.90
C LEU A 711 -38.62 42.56 14.26
N PHE A 712 -39.66 41.75 14.44
CA PHE A 712 -40.98 42.21 14.84
C PHE A 712 -40.93 42.92 16.20
N LYS A 713 -40.27 42.35 17.20
CA LYS A 713 -40.05 42.98 18.52
C LYS A 713 -39.38 44.34 18.40
N SER A 714 -38.35 44.44 17.58
CA SER A 714 -37.57 45.67 17.39
C SER A 714 -38.40 46.76 16.71
N ALA A 715 -39.18 46.38 15.69
CA ALA A 715 -40.15 47.26 15.04
C ALA A 715 -41.21 47.78 16.04
N LEU A 716 -41.79 46.90 16.86
CA LEU A 716 -42.77 47.29 17.87
C LEU A 716 -42.19 48.27 18.92
N ASN A 717 -40.97 48.03 19.39
CA ASN A 717 -40.32 48.94 20.34
C ASN A 717 -40.11 50.34 19.74
N LEU A 718 -39.73 50.41 18.46
CA LEU A 718 -39.50 51.68 17.77
C LEU A 718 -40.80 52.49 17.60
N LEU A 719 -41.95 51.82 17.42
CA LEU A 719 -43.26 52.49 17.32
C LEU A 719 -43.65 53.28 18.57
N LEU A 720 -43.11 52.94 19.75
CA LEU A 720 -43.38 53.70 20.98
C LEU A 720 -42.80 55.13 20.93
N VAL A 721 -41.83 55.38 20.05
CA VAL A 721 -41.11 56.66 19.93
C VAL A 721 -41.61 57.48 18.73
N LEU A 722 -42.41 56.88 17.85
CA LEU A 722 -42.98 57.55 16.69
C LEU A 722 -44.35 58.17 17.01
N ASP A 723 -44.71 59.23 16.28
CA ASP A 723 -45.90 60.02 16.58
C ASP A 723 -47.11 59.65 15.70
N ASN A 724 -46.92 59.31 14.42
CA ASN A 724 -48.01 59.00 13.48
C ASN A 724 -48.07 57.51 13.12
N ILE A 725 -48.50 56.68 14.08
CA ILE A 725 -48.46 55.22 13.94
C ILE A 725 -49.82 54.56 13.60
N ASP A 726 -50.91 55.33 13.43
CA ASP A 726 -52.27 54.78 13.28
C ASP A 726 -52.40 53.83 12.08
N SER A 727 -51.73 54.14 10.96
CA SER A 727 -51.71 53.28 9.78
C SER A 727 -50.89 52.00 9.96
N ILE A 728 -49.87 52.03 10.82
CA ILE A 728 -49.02 50.88 11.15
C ILE A 728 -49.74 49.98 12.16
N VAL A 729 -50.45 50.56 13.13
CA VAL A 729 -51.31 49.82 14.07
C VAL A 729 -52.37 49.02 13.32
N LYS A 730 -53.03 49.62 12.31
CA LYS A 730 -53.95 48.88 11.43
C LYS A 730 -53.29 47.66 10.78
N LEU A 731 -52.08 47.83 10.25
CA LEU A 731 -51.35 46.77 9.55
C LEU A 731 -50.95 45.63 10.49
N ILE A 732 -50.57 45.93 11.73
CA ILE A 732 -50.23 44.92 12.74
C ILE A 732 -51.47 44.13 13.19
N ASP A 733 -52.65 44.78 13.28
CA ASP A 733 -53.89 44.12 13.71
C ASP A 733 -54.39 43.09 12.67
N GLU A 734 -53.88 43.15 11.44
CA GLU A 734 -54.17 42.19 10.37
C GLU A 734 -53.31 40.90 10.44
N PHE A 735 -52.41 40.76 11.42
CA PHE A 735 -51.66 39.53 11.62
C PHE A 735 -52.54 38.47 12.30
N ASN A 736 -52.87 37.41 11.58
CA ASN A 736 -53.74 36.32 12.10
C ASN A 736 -53.17 35.56 13.31
N ASN A 737 -51.88 35.72 13.62
CA ASN A 737 -51.26 35.28 14.86
C ASN A 737 -50.18 36.30 15.29
N ILE A 738 -50.15 36.63 16.58
CA ILE A 738 -49.02 37.30 17.25
C ILE A 738 -48.78 36.57 18.59
N PRO A 739 -47.55 36.16 18.91
CA PRO A 739 -47.22 35.50 20.18
C PRO A 739 -47.60 36.33 21.42
N THR A 740 -48.00 35.64 22.49
CA THR A 740 -48.51 36.27 23.71
C THR A 740 -47.48 37.13 24.45
N GLU A 741 -46.19 36.88 24.25
CA GLU A 741 -45.10 37.68 24.80
C GLU A 741 -45.10 39.14 24.33
N PHE A 742 -45.76 39.47 23.21
CA PHE A 742 -45.86 40.83 22.70
C PHE A 742 -47.08 41.60 23.21
N ASN A 743 -48.01 40.96 23.93
CA ASN A 743 -49.28 41.56 24.34
C ASN A 743 -49.08 42.86 25.13
N GLU A 744 -48.12 42.89 26.07
CA GLU A 744 -47.84 44.11 26.85
C GLU A 744 -47.35 45.25 25.95
N LEU A 745 -46.49 44.95 24.98
CA LEU A 745 -45.94 45.95 24.05
C LEU A 745 -47.02 46.49 23.12
N LEU A 746 -47.90 45.62 22.62
CA LEU A 746 -49.08 46.01 21.83
C LEU A 746 -50.05 46.90 22.62
N ILE A 747 -50.26 46.64 23.92
CA ILE A 747 -51.04 47.54 24.79
C ILE A 747 -50.38 48.92 24.87
N LYS A 748 -49.07 48.99 25.12
CA LYS A 748 -48.32 50.26 25.18
C LYS A 748 -48.40 51.04 23.87
N ILE A 749 -48.28 50.36 22.72
CA ILE A 749 -48.42 50.96 21.39
C ILE A 749 -49.84 51.49 21.17
N SER A 750 -50.86 50.75 21.61
CA SER A 750 -52.26 51.19 21.51
C SER A 750 -52.51 52.45 22.34
N ILE A 751 -52.02 52.48 23.58
CA ILE A 751 -52.06 53.68 24.44
C ILE A 751 -51.36 54.85 23.73
N LYS A 752 -50.13 54.66 23.25
CA LYS A 752 -49.36 55.69 22.54
C LYS A 752 -50.10 56.22 21.32
N ASN A 753 -50.67 55.36 20.49
CA ASN A 753 -51.44 55.77 19.31
C ASN A 753 -52.67 56.60 19.70
N LEU A 754 -53.42 56.17 20.73
CA LEU A 754 -54.58 56.90 21.23
C LEU A 754 -54.20 58.25 21.85
N CYS A 755 -53.07 58.32 22.58
CA CYS A 755 -52.54 59.58 23.14
C CYS A 755 -52.16 60.57 22.04
N ASN A 756 -51.63 60.08 20.91
CA ASN A 756 -51.28 60.91 19.76
C ASN A 756 -52.49 61.27 18.88
N GLY A 757 -53.72 60.91 19.27
CA GLY A 757 -54.94 61.25 18.54
C GLY A 757 -55.35 60.24 17.45
N GLY A 758 -54.72 59.07 17.39
CA GLY A 758 -55.16 57.94 16.57
C GLY A 758 -56.48 57.33 17.06
N ASN A 759 -57.11 56.51 16.21
CA ASN A 759 -58.37 55.83 16.51
C ASN A 759 -58.25 54.31 16.45
N ARG A 760 -57.13 53.77 15.95
CA ARG A 760 -56.88 52.32 15.86
C ARG A 760 -56.18 51.81 17.12
N TYR A 761 -56.54 50.61 17.54
CA TYR A 761 -56.01 49.97 18.73
C TYR A 761 -56.22 48.45 18.66
N PHE A 762 -55.37 47.67 19.33
CA PHE A 762 -55.45 46.21 19.32
C PHE A 762 -56.51 45.72 20.33
N LYS A 763 -57.71 45.41 19.85
CA LYS A 763 -58.82 44.93 20.71
C LYS A 763 -58.50 43.62 21.41
N HIS A 764 -57.83 42.72 20.69
CA HIS A 764 -57.58 41.34 21.13
C HIS A 764 -56.57 41.23 22.30
N VAL A 765 -55.82 42.29 22.63
CA VAL A 765 -54.84 42.31 23.75
C VAL A 765 -55.32 43.07 24.98
N LEU A 766 -56.50 43.70 24.94
CA LEU A 766 -57.02 44.55 26.02
C LEU A 766 -56.91 43.90 27.42
N ARG A 767 -57.14 42.59 27.50
CA ARG A 767 -57.17 41.81 28.75
C ARG A 767 -55.87 41.04 29.05
N LYS A 768 -54.80 41.24 28.25
CA LYS A 768 -53.65 40.31 28.16
C LYS A 768 -52.30 40.89 28.61
N GLY A 769 -52.30 41.90 29.48
CA GLY A 769 -51.09 42.48 30.07
C GLY A 769 -51.26 42.83 31.56
N PRO A 770 -50.34 43.59 32.17
CA PRO A 770 -50.46 44.04 33.57
C PRO A 770 -51.71 44.89 33.81
N TYR A 771 -52.44 44.64 34.90
CA TYR A 771 -53.72 45.31 35.18
C TYR A 771 -53.63 46.85 35.14
N GLU A 772 -52.54 47.43 35.65
CA GLU A 772 -52.30 48.89 35.60
C GLU A 772 -52.27 49.45 34.18
N LEU A 773 -51.62 48.75 33.24
CA LEU A 773 -51.58 49.15 31.84
C LEU A 773 -52.94 49.01 31.18
N GLN A 774 -53.72 48.01 31.57
CA GLN A 774 -55.08 47.85 31.06
C GLN A 774 -56.01 48.98 31.53
N VAL A 775 -55.88 49.45 32.77
CA VAL A 775 -56.62 50.62 33.27
C VAL A 775 -56.28 51.85 32.44
N LYS A 776 -54.98 52.11 32.17
CA LYS A 776 -54.56 53.21 31.30
C LYS A 776 -55.07 53.07 29.87
N TYR A 777 -55.12 51.85 29.35
CA TYR A 777 -55.67 51.57 28.03
C TYR A 777 -57.18 51.86 27.96
N LEU A 778 -57.95 51.41 28.95
CA LEU A 778 -59.37 51.76 29.08
C LEU A 778 -59.56 53.27 29.21
N LEU A 779 -58.73 53.94 30.02
CA LEU A 779 -58.80 55.40 30.19
C LEU A 779 -58.66 56.12 28.85
N MET A 780 -57.67 55.72 28.04
CA MET A 780 -57.47 56.31 26.72
C MET A 780 -58.63 56.01 25.76
N LEU A 781 -59.24 54.83 25.81
CA LEU A 781 -60.43 54.52 25.01
C LEU A 781 -61.63 55.37 25.42
N TYR A 782 -61.82 55.60 26.73
CA TYR A 782 -62.87 56.47 27.26
C TYR A 782 -62.68 57.91 26.79
N LEU A 783 -61.48 58.47 26.99
CA LEU A 783 -61.16 59.86 26.60
C LEU A 783 -61.27 60.10 25.08
N ARG A 784 -61.17 59.05 24.25
CA ARG A 784 -61.31 59.11 22.79
C ARG A 784 -62.72 58.81 22.29
N ASN A 785 -63.70 58.60 23.18
CA ASN A 785 -65.06 58.19 22.84
C ASN A 785 -65.13 56.87 22.04
N LEU A 786 -64.20 55.93 22.30
CA LEU A 786 -64.13 54.61 21.64
C LEU A 786 -64.65 53.47 22.53
N TRP A 787 -65.47 53.82 23.53
CA TRP A 787 -65.97 52.94 24.59
C TRP A 787 -67.10 52.03 24.09
N ASN A 788 -67.19 50.79 24.61
CA ASN A 788 -68.28 49.85 24.29
C ASN A 788 -68.75 49.06 25.53
N ASN A 789 -69.83 48.27 25.38
CA ASN A 789 -70.41 47.49 26.49
C ASN A 789 -69.43 46.44 27.07
N GLU A 790 -68.52 45.88 26.27
CA GLU A 790 -67.52 44.90 26.73
C GLU A 790 -66.48 45.53 27.67
N MET A 791 -66.19 46.83 27.52
CA MET A 791 -65.30 47.58 28.41
C MET A 791 -65.90 47.76 29.80
N HIS A 792 -67.23 47.87 29.94
CA HIS A 792 -67.92 48.00 31.23
C HIS A 792 -67.74 46.74 32.09
N TYR A 793 -67.96 45.57 31.50
CA TYR A 793 -67.73 44.29 32.19
C TYR A 793 -66.27 44.12 32.60
N TRP A 794 -65.33 44.56 31.76
CA TRP A 794 -63.90 44.50 32.09
C TRP A 794 -63.51 45.48 33.20
N LEU A 795 -64.05 46.69 33.20
CA LEU A 795 -63.84 47.68 34.25
C LEU A 795 -64.30 47.17 35.63
N ALA A 796 -65.45 46.48 35.66
CA ALA A 796 -65.96 45.85 36.88
C ALA A 796 -65.01 44.75 37.40
N GLU A 797 -64.42 43.95 36.50
CA GLU A 797 -63.43 42.92 36.86
C GLU A 797 -62.10 43.51 37.32
N LEU A 798 -61.66 44.64 36.76
CA LEU A 798 -60.43 45.32 37.22
C LEU A 798 -60.59 45.93 38.61
N LYS A 799 -61.79 46.43 38.94
CA LYS A 799 -62.12 46.99 40.26
C LYS A 799 -61.99 45.98 41.40
N THR A 800 -62.23 44.69 41.13
CA THR A 800 -62.06 43.64 42.14
C THR A 800 -60.60 43.21 42.32
N LYS A 801 -59.73 43.51 41.36
CA LYS A 801 -58.32 43.05 41.33
C LYS A 801 -57.29 44.13 41.66
N LEU A 802 -57.62 45.41 41.49
CA LEU A 802 -56.77 46.56 41.81
C LEU A 802 -57.44 47.44 42.87
N HIS A 803 -56.82 47.53 44.05
CA HIS A 803 -57.20 48.50 45.08
C HIS A 803 -56.22 49.68 45.03
N ASN A 804 -56.74 50.93 45.05
CA ASN A 804 -55.97 52.19 45.05
C ASN A 804 -55.36 52.65 43.70
N SER A 805 -56.13 52.63 42.59
CA SER A 805 -55.73 53.30 41.34
C SER A 805 -56.60 54.54 41.07
N SER A 806 -55.99 55.73 41.05
CA SER A 806 -56.69 57.00 40.78
C SER A 806 -57.37 57.02 39.40
N ASP A 807 -56.72 56.41 38.40
CA ASP A 807 -57.22 56.32 37.03
C ASP A 807 -58.45 55.39 36.95
N LEU A 808 -58.43 54.30 37.72
CA LEU A 808 -59.55 53.35 37.83
C LEU A 808 -60.74 53.98 38.56
N ASP A 809 -60.48 54.69 39.67
CA ASP A 809 -61.51 55.40 40.42
C ASP A 809 -62.16 56.51 39.57
N TYR A 810 -61.36 57.24 38.77
CA TYR A 810 -61.85 58.23 37.82
C TYR A 810 -62.78 57.61 36.76
N LEU A 811 -62.37 56.49 36.16
CA LEU A 811 -63.20 55.76 35.20
C LEU A 811 -64.50 55.28 35.85
N CYS A 812 -64.44 54.64 37.01
CA CYS A 812 -65.63 54.13 37.68
C CYS A 812 -66.62 55.23 38.07
N ARG A 813 -66.16 56.42 38.48
CA ARG A 813 -67.04 57.56 38.84
C ARG A 813 -67.75 58.18 37.63
N ASN A 814 -67.03 58.34 36.52
CA ASN A 814 -67.60 58.93 35.31
C ASN A 814 -68.38 57.91 34.45
N ILE A 815 -68.17 56.61 34.71
CA ILE A 815 -68.89 55.46 34.11
C ILE A 815 -69.74 54.77 35.21
N SER A 816 -70.38 55.58 36.04
CA SER A 816 -71.57 55.20 36.83
C SER A 816 -72.57 56.37 37.01
N ASN A 817 -72.37 57.46 36.24
CA ASN A 817 -73.23 58.65 36.19
C ASN A 817 -73.78 58.93 34.77
N ASN A 818 -73.50 58.04 33.80
CA ASN A 818 -74.15 57.91 32.50
C ASN A 818 -74.73 56.50 32.42
#